data_AF-A0AAP2Q8K1-F1
#
_entry.id   AF-A0AAP2Q8K1-F1
#
_cell.length_a   1.000
_cell.length_b   1.000
_cell.length_c   1.000
_cell.angle_alpha   90.00
_cell.angle_beta   90.00
_cell.angle_gamma   90.00
#
_symmetry.space_group_name_H-M   'P 1'
#
loop_
_entity.id
_entity.type
_entity.pdbx_description
1 polymer ?
#
loop_
_entity_poly.entity_id
_entity_poly.type
_entity_poly.pdbx_seq_one_letter_code
_entity_poly.pdbx_strand_id
1 'polypeptide(L)'
;MRKRMILTALAVVAIPTLLMAADEARLMRFPATNGSEIVFSYAGDLYKVPATGGEAQRLTSYVGYEMFPRFSPDGKTIAFTGQYDGNTEVYTMPSSGGEPLRITYTATNSRDDLGDRMGPNNIVMTWTPDGNGIVYRNRISDGFSGKLYTVNKEGGLSEVVPLPEGGFCSYSPDGKQLAYNRVMREFRTWKYYKGGMADDIWVYNPEKKSVENITNNEAQDIFPMWIGDEIYFLSDRDYTMNLFVYNTKTKQTSKVTNFTEYDVKFPSSFGNTIVFENGGYIYKMDAVSKKPEKVNVTLASDNVYARSEIKDGSKYITSASLSPKGERMVVTARGEVFNIPVDKGVTKNITRTPGAHERDAQWSPDGKYIAYISDATGETELYLQDSEGGEPTQLTKNNDTYIRTFQWSPDSKKIVYTDRKNRINLLDVSNKQLTTISQSLLGEARNVSFSPDNNWLTYSRVSDNNFSIVYVYDIAGKKEYPVTDKWYESYSPVFSTDGKYLVFTSARDFNPTYSQTEWNHVYNNMGGVYLALLSKDTASPFMETDAEVAIESTPAKADASKKDETKNEASTPVVKIDIEGITDRIVKLPLPGSNYYDLYSDGTNVYYFTKGGMKMFDLKKQKEETVSDAAMMVDPAGKKAVFFKDDQLFVTDIPKGKADLSKPVNLANMKITVDYTKEWAQIFDEAWRAFRDGFYLENMHGKDWKAIKEKYAALLPYVKTRLDLNYIIGEMIGELGVGHAYVNPGEVESPKRVSMGLLGAEVSRDKSGFFRLEKILPGASWSKELRSPLTEPGVEAKAGEYIVAIDGVPTNSVNDMYKLLIGKANVPTELSLNSKPQLAGARKIVVSPLAEEYSLYHYNWIQDNIKKVDKATNGKVGYIYIPDMGPEGLNEFSRYFYPQLDKEGLIIDDRANGGGNVSPMILERLSREPYRLTMRRGSSLIGTVPDAVQVGPKVCLINKYSASDGDLFPWGFRALGLGKLIGTRTWGGIIGISGPLPYMDGTDIRVPFFTSYDPKTGNWIIENHGVDPDILIDNDPIKEWNGEDQQLDRAIEEVMKQLKERKPLAPVPAPRDWSHK
;
A
#
# COMPACT_ATOMS: atom_id res chain seq x y z
N MET A 1 -45.76 46.10 -75.31
CA MET A 1 -46.36 46.91 -74.23
C MET A 1 -46.96 45.99 -73.17
N ARG A 2 -46.53 46.18 -71.91
CA ARG A 2 -47.22 45.91 -70.63
C ARG A 2 -47.59 44.47 -70.20
N LYS A 3 -46.83 44.04 -69.17
CA LYS A 3 -47.25 43.55 -67.84
C LYS A 3 -48.05 42.24 -67.74
N ARG A 4 -47.38 41.20 -67.24
CA ARG A 4 -47.93 40.26 -66.25
C ARG A 4 -46.91 40.07 -65.13
N MET A 5 -47.24 40.56 -63.93
CA MET A 5 -46.48 40.33 -62.69
C MET A 5 -46.79 38.92 -62.18
N ILE A 6 -45.75 38.13 -61.96
CA ILE A 6 -45.79 36.90 -61.18
C ILE A 6 -45.38 37.28 -59.76
N LEU A 7 -46.27 37.08 -58.78
CA LEU A 7 -45.91 37.12 -57.36
C LEU A 7 -45.22 35.79 -57.02
N THR A 8 -43.93 35.85 -56.73
CA THR A 8 -43.17 34.74 -56.16
C THR A 8 -43.20 34.88 -54.64
N ALA A 9 -43.88 33.98 -53.95
CA ALA A 9 -43.84 33.87 -52.49
C ALA A 9 -42.49 33.28 -52.08
N LEU A 10 -41.67 34.06 -51.37
CA LEU A 10 -40.41 33.62 -50.76
C LEU A 10 -40.75 32.92 -49.43
N ALA A 11 -40.70 31.58 -49.42
CA ALA A 11 -40.74 30.81 -48.18
C ALA A 11 -39.37 30.92 -47.48
N VAL A 12 -39.32 31.66 -46.38
CA VAL A 12 -38.16 31.68 -45.47
C VAL A 12 -38.16 30.35 -44.73
N VAL A 13 -37.26 29.45 -45.12
CA VAL A 13 -36.91 28.26 -44.35
C VAL A 13 -36.10 28.73 -43.14
N ALA A 14 -36.75 28.82 -41.98
CA ALA A 14 -36.06 28.96 -40.71
C ALA A 14 -35.36 27.63 -40.39
N ILE A 15 -34.05 27.57 -40.63
CA ILE A 15 -33.19 26.50 -40.12
C ILE A 15 -33.09 26.71 -38.61
N PRO A 16 -33.54 25.77 -37.75
CA PRO A 16 -33.27 25.86 -36.33
C PRO A 16 -31.76 25.65 -36.14
N THR A 17 -31.06 26.71 -35.78
CA THR A 17 -29.75 26.60 -35.14
C THR A 17 -29.96 25.89 -33.81
N LEU A 18 -29.69 24.58 -33.79
CA LEU A 18 -29.38 23.87 -32.56
C LEU A 18 -28.11 24.50 -31.99
N LEU A 19 -28.28 25.47 -31.08
CA LEU A 19 -27.23 25.85 -30.14
C LEU A 19 -26.95 24.59 -29.32
N MET A 20 -25.88 23.87 -29.63
CA MET A 20 -25.32 22.89 -28.70
C MET A 20 -24.88 23.69 -27.48
N ALA A 21 -25.66 23.62 -26.40
CA ALA A 21 -25.22 24.13 -25.11
C ALA A 21 -23.92 23.40 -24.76
N ALA A 22 -22.85 24.14 -24.45
CA ALA A 22 -21.63 23.53 -23.95
C ALA A 22 -21.96 22.76 -22.65
N ASP A 23 -21.48 21.52 -22.54
CA ASP A 23 -21.76 20.69 -21.38
C ASP A 23 -21.17 21.33 -20.11
N GLU A 24 -21.96 21.32 -19.04
CA GLU A 24 -21.56 21.84 -17.74
C GLU A 24 -20.39 21.01 -17.17
N ALA A 25 -19.33 21.69 -16.72
CA ALA A 25 -18.16 21.04 -16.15
C ALA A 25 -18.45 20.45 -14.76
N ARG A 26 -17.86 19.29 -14.46
CA ARG A 26 -17.81 18.69 -13.12
C ARG A 26 -16.41 18.15 -12.82
N LEU A 27 -16.18 17.74 -11.57
CA LEU A 27 -14.87 17.34 -11.03
C LEU A 27 -13.85 18.47 -11.07
N MET A 28 -14.32 19.70 -10.87
CA MET A 28 -13.47 20.87 -10.65
C MET A 28 -13.03 20.89 -9.19
N ARG A 29 -11.72 20.92 -8.93
CA ARG A 29 -11.12 20.70 -7.61
C ARG A 29 -10.29 21.89 -7.13
N PHE A 30 -10.05 21.97 -5.82
CA PHE A 30 -9.23 22.94 -5.12
C PHE A 30 -9.55 24.42 -5.46
N PRO A 31 -10.82 24.86 -5.39
CA PRO A 31 -11.19 26.21 -5.81
C PRO A 31 -10.61 27.30 -4.88
N ALA A 32 -10.22 28.42 -5.47
CA ALA A 32 -9.85 29.66 -4.79
C ALA A 32 -10.36 30.89 -5.51
N THR A 33 -10.55 32.00 -4.78
CA THR A 33 -11.16 33.22 -5.32
C THR A 33 -10.41 34.48 -4.91
N ASN A 34 -10.54 35.54 -5.70
CA ASN A 34 -10.17 36.92 -5.34
C ASN A 34 -11.43 37.80 -5.15
N GLY A 35 -12.62 37.19 -5.02
CA GLY A 35 -13.92 37.85 -4.93
C GLY A 35 -14.63 38.03 -6.28
N SER A 36 -13.90 38.29 -7.37
CA SER A 36 -14.47 38.48 -8.71
C SER A 36 -14.27 37.29 -9.66
N GLU A 37 -13.21 36.52 -9.45
CA GLU A 37 -12.81 35.36 -10.26
C GLU A 37 -12.60 34.16 -9.35
N ILE A 38 -12.68 32.96 -9.93
CA ILE A 38 -12.41 31.68 -9.28
C ILE A 38 -11.36 30.94 -10.11
N VAL A 39 -10.29 30.47 -9.45
CA VAL A 39 -9.29 29.55 -10.00
C VAL A 39 -9.50 28.16 -9.40
N PHE A 40 -9.36 27.11 -10.18
CA PHE A 40 -9.54 25.72 -9.75
C PHE A 40 -8.69 24.78 -10.60
N SER A 41 -8.44 23.57 -10.10
CA SER A 41 -7.81 22.46 -10.84
C SER A 41 -8.87 21.65 -11.58
N TYR A 42 -8.61 21.30 -12.84
CA TYR A 42 -9.43 20.40 -13.64
C TYR A 42 -8.51 19.58 -14.56
N ALA A 43 -8.65 18.25 -14.49
CA ALA A 43 -7.86 17.30 -15.28
C ALA A 43 -6.32 17.46 -15.15
N GLY A 44 -5.84 17.96 -14.01
CA GLY A 44 -4.43 18.20 -13.75
C GLY A 44 -3.98 19.66 -13.91
N ASP A 45 -4.76 20.51 -14.58
CA ASP A 45 -4.36 21.90 -14.86
C ASP A 45 -5.20 22.94 -14.11
N LEU A 46 -4.68 24.16 -13.98
CA LEU A 46 -5.41 25.31 -13.44
C LEU A 46 -6.25 25.99 -14.52
N TYR A 47 -7.50 26.28 -14.16
CA TYR A 47 -8.47 27.03 -14.93
C TYR A 47 -9.00 28.21 -14.12
N LYS A 48 -9.44 29.27 -14.80
CA LYS A 48 -10.02 30.47 -14.19
C LYS A 48 -11.36 30.83 -14.84
N VAL A 49 -12.33 31.24 -14.03
CA VAL A 49 -13.68 31.65 -14.47
C VAL A 49 -14.16 32.87 -13.67
N PRO A 50 -15.01 33.75 -14.22
CA PRO A 50 -15.69 34.76 -13.42
C PRO A 50 -16.51 34.12 -12.29
N ALA A 51 -16.60 34.76 -11.11
CA ALA A 51 -17.41 34.28 -10.00
C ALA A 51 -18.93 34.27 -10.31
N THR A 52 -19.35 34.86 -11.42
CA THR A 52 -20.71 34.76 -11.97
C THR A 52 -20.95 33.52 -12.83
N GLY A 53 -19.90 32.74 -13.12
CA GLY A 53 -19.93 31.62 -14.05
C GLY A 53 -19.60 32.02 -15.49
N GLY A 54 -19.64 31.04 -16.39
CA GLY A 54 -19.31 31.17 -17.81
C GLY A 54 -18.24 30.17 -18.25
N GLU A 55 -17.58 30.50 -19.36
CA GLU A 55 -16.49 29.69 -19.92
C GLU A 55 -15.20 29.89 -19.12
N ALA A 56 -14.57 28.78 -18.71
CA ALA A 56 -13.31 28.79 -17.99
C ALA A 56 -12.12 28.88 -18.94
N GLN A 57 -11.17 29.76 -18.62
CA GLN A 57 -9.89 29.90 -19.30
C GLN A 57 -8.83 28.98 -18.67
N ARG A 58 -8.20 28.12 -19.46
CA ARG A 58 -7.03 27.33 -19.03
C ARG A 58 -5.82 28.26 -18.79
N LEU A 59 -5.14 28.10 -17.65
CA LEU A 59 -3.96 28.88 -17.27
C LEU A 59 -2.66 28.09 -17.40
N THR A 60 -2.69 26.77 -17.14
CA THR A 60 -1.51 25.89 -17.17
C THR A 60 -1.71 24.72 -18.12
N SER A 61 -0.60 24.13 -18.58
CA SER A 61 -0.61 22.95 -19.44
C SER A 61 0.72 22.21 -19.30
N TYR A 62 0.78 21.20 -18.44
CA TYR A 62 1.98 20.39 -18.24
C TYR A 62 1.65 18.95 -17.81
N VAL A 63 2.66 18.07 -17.84
CA VAL A 63 2.54 16.69 -17.36
C VAL A 63 2.58 16.64 -15.83
N GLY A 64 1.56 16.06 -15.20
CA GLY A 64 1.41 16.03 -13.75
C GLY A 64 0.23 16.88 -13.30
N TYR A 65 0.32 17.42 -12.08
CA TYR A 65 -0.79 18.13 -11.44
C TYR A 65 -0.41 19.50 -10.89
N GLU A 66 -1.21 20.50 -11.25
CA GLU A 66 -1.29 21.79 -10.58
C GLU A 66 -2.53 21.89 -9.69
N MET A 67 -2.32 22.27 -8.44
CA MET A 67 -3.32 22.15 -7.37
C MET A 67 -3.13 23.20 -6.28
N PHE A 68 -4.13 23.32 -5.40
CA PHE A 68 -4.15 24.25 -4.28
C PHE A 68 -3.78 25.70 -4.65
N PRO A 69 -4.38 26.30 -5.69
CA PRO A 69 -4.11 27.68 -6.04
C PRO A 69 -4.58 28.64 -4.93
N ARG A 70 -3.86 29.76 -4.77
CA ARG A 70 -4.20 30.88 -3.89
C ARG A 70 -3.82 32.20 -4.55
N PHE A 71 -4.79 33.11 -4.66
CA PHE A 71 -4.51 34.48 -5.08
C PHE A 71 -3.72 35.24 -4.01
N SER A 72 -2.76 36.05 -4.44
CA SER A 72 -2.13 37.06 -3.59
C SER A 72 -3.17 38.05 -3.06
N PRO A 73 -2.92 38.75 -1.94
CA PRO A 73 -3.86 39.72 -1.39
C PRO A 73 -4.28 40.84 -2.36
N ASP A 74 -3.44 41.17 -3.35
CA ASP A 74 -3.73 42.14 -4.40
C ASP A 74 -4.41 41.53 -5.65
N GLY A 75 -4.62 40.21 -5.69
CA GLY A 75 -5.26 39.46 -6.76
C GLY A 75 -4.43 39.30 -8.05
N LYS A 76 -3.18 39.76 -8.09
CA LYS A 76 -2.36 39.80 -9.32
C LYS A 76 -1.50 38.56 -9.55
N THR A 77 -1.25 37.76 -8.51
CA THR A 77 -0.41 36.58 -8.56
C THR A 77 -1.18 35.38 -8.02
N ILE A 78 -0.95 34.20 -8.59
CA ILE A 78 -1.45 32.93 -8.09
C ILE A 78 -0.24 32.14 -7.61
N ALA A 79 -0.22 31.77 -6.32
CA ALA A 79 0.67 30.72 -5.80
C ALA A 79 -0.07 29.39 -5.86
N PHE A 80 0.63 28.31 -6.21
CA PHE A 80 0.02 26.99 -6.33
C PHE A 80 1.08 25.89 -6.15
N THR A 81 0.62 24.68 -5.91
CA THR A 81 1.46 23.47 -5.84
C THR A 81 1.50 22.83 -7.24
N GLY A 82 2.69 22.57 -7.78
CA GLY A 82 2.88 22.05 -9.14
C GLY A 82 4.06 21.11 -9.26
N GLN A 83 4.22 20.46 -10.43
CA GLN A 83 5.22 19.40 -10.65
C GLN A 83 6.12 19.63 -11.89
N TYR A 84 6.27 20.88 -12.36
CA TYR A 84 6.97 21.23 -13.60
C TYR A 84 8.40 20.71 -13.72
N ASP A 85 9.10 20.58 -12.60
CA ASP A 85 10.51 20.18 -12.55
C ASP A 85 10.71 18.79 -11.94
N GLY A 86 9.67 17.94 -12.00
CA GLY A 86 9.71 16.57 -11.52
C GLY A 86 9.23 16.38 -10.09
N ASN A 87 9.58 17.29 -9.18
CA ASN A 87 9.14 17.23 -7.78
C ASN A 87 7.92 18.12 -7.55
N THR A 88 7.09 17.79 -6.57
CA THR A 88 5.97 18.65 -6.15
C THR A 88 6.51 19.85 -5.37
N GLU A 89 6.31 21.06 -5.86
CA GLU A 89 6.87 22.29 -5.27
C GLU A 89 5.86 23.44 -5.32
N VAL A 90 6.19 24.54 -4.62
CA VAL A 90 5.44 25.79 -4.71
C VAL A 90 5.89 26.56 -5.95
N TYR A 91 4.92 27.00 -6.74
CA TYR A 91 5.10 27.84 -7.92
C TYR A 91 4.26 29.11 -7.80
N THR A 92 4.65 30.15 -8.54
CA THR A 92 3.83 31.35 -8.74
C THR A 92 3.70 31.70 -10.22
N MET A 93 2.59 32.35 -10.58
CA MET A 93 2.39 32.94 -11.90
C MET A 93 1.48 34.18 -11.83
N PRO A 94 1.49 35.07 -12.83
CA PRO A 94 0.47 36.14 -12.93
C PRO A 94 -0.95 35.55 -12.98
N SER A 95 -1.93 36.24 -12.40
CA SER A 95 -3.34 35.79 -12.40
C SER A 95 -4.00 35.78 -13.79
N SER A 96 -3.35 36.39 -14.78
CA SER A 96 -3.70 36.31 -16.21
C SER A 96 -3.13 35.07 -16.91
N GLY A 97 -2.34 34.25 -16.24
CA GLY A 97 -1.49 33.21 -16.82
C GLY A 97 -0.10 33.73 -17.19
N GLY A 98 0.80 32.82 -17.57
CA GLY A 98 2.20 33.11 -17.90
C GLY A 98 3.13 31.95 -17.53
N GLU A 99 4.44 32.17 -17.64
CA GLU A 99 5.45 31.19 -17.23
C GLU A 99 5.45 31.01 -15.70
N PRO A 100 5.28 29.77 -15.19
CA PRO A 100 5.39 29.48 -13.76
C PRO A 100 6.81 29.66 -13.24
N LEU A 101 6.96 30.34 -12.10
CA LEU A 101 8.21 30.48 -11.38
C LEU A 101 8.26 29.52 -10.18
N ARG A 102 9.26 28.63 -10.15
CA ARG A 102 9.52 27.75 -9.00
C ARG A 102 10.02 28.55 -7.79
N ILE A 103 9.37 28.38 -6.65
CA ILE A 103 9.65 29.10 -5.41
C ILE A 103 10.44 28.25 -4.41
N THR A 104 10.15 26.94 -4.33
CA THR A 104 10.76 26.04 -3.34
C THR A 104 11.62 24.94 -3.96
N TYR A 105 12.60 24.46 -3.19
CA TYR A 105 13.51 23.36 -3.53
C TYR A 105 13.64 22.43 -2.33
N THR A 106 12.72 21.47 -2.23
CA THR A 106 12.55 20.63 -1.04
C THR A 106 12.98 19.18 -1.28
N ALA A 107 13.22 18.44 -0.20
CA ALA A 107 13.57 17.02 -0.25
C ALA A 107 12.54 16.21 -1.06
N THR A 108 13.01 15.24 -1.85
CA THR A 108 12.11 14.33 -2.56
C THR A 108 11.45 13.39 -1.55
N ASN A 109 10.12 13.42 -1.49
CA ASN A 109 9.34 12.53 -0.64
C ASN A 109 8.81 11.35 -1.47
N SER A 110 8.80 10.14 -0.91
CA SER A 110 8.38 8.94 -1.63
C SER A 110 6.85 8.89 -1.79
N ARG A 111 6.12 9.31 -0.75
CA ARG A 111 4.66 9.41 -0.71
C ARG A 111 4.18 10.81 -1.05
N ASP A 112 4.45 11.27 -2.27
CA ASP A 112 4.19 12.63 -2.76
C ASP A 112 3.27 12.62 -3.99
N ASP A 113 2.09 12.03 -3.85
CA ASP A 113 1.12 11.87 -4.93
C ASP A 113 -0.28 12.23 -4.47
N LEU A 114 -1.06 12.86 -5.35
CA LEU A 114 -2.45 13.26 -5.07
C LEU A 114 -3.37 12.06 -4.77
N GLY A 115 -3.04 10.90 -5.32
CA GLY A 115 -3.76 9.65 -5.10
C GLY A 115 -3.36 8.91 -3.84
N ASP A 116 -2.28 9.31 -3.16
CA ASP A 116 -1.90 8.74 -1.87
C ASP A 116 -2.74 9.37 -0.75
N ARG A 117 -3.12 8.55 0.24
CA ARG A 117 -3.90 8.96 1.41
C ARG A 117 -3.25 10.03 2.30
N MET A 118 -1.95 10.31 2.16
CA MET A 118 -1.24 11.41 2.83
C MET A 118 -1.28 12.72 2.02
N GLY A 119 -1.72 12.64 0.76
CA GLY A 119 -1.76 13.76 -0.17
C GLY A 119 -0.39 14.13 -0.76
N PRO A 120 -0.36 15.13 -1.64
CA PRO A 120 0.88 15.67 -2.17
C PRO A 120 1.65 16.45 -1.09
N ASN A 121 2.93 16.65 -1.32
CA ASN A 121 3.78 17.50 -0.50
C ASN A 121 3.69 18.97 -0.96
N ASN A 122 4.27 19.89 -0.19
CA ASN A 122 4.38 21.31 -0.53
C ASN A 122 3.03 21.99 -0.89
N ILE A 123 1.98 21.65 -0.14
CA ILE A 123 0.63 22.19 -0.37
C ILE A 123 0.58 23.67 0.01
N VAL A 124 0.26 24.53 -0.96
CA VAL A 124 0.05 25.97 -0.72
C VAL A 124 -1.23 26.16 0.12
N MET A 125 -1.07 26.79 1.29
CA MET A 125 -2.16 26.99 2.24
C MET A 125 -2.78 28.37 2.12
N THR A 126 -1.95 29.42 2.18
CA THR A 126 -2.39 30.82 2.13
C THR A 126 -1.21 31.76 1.83
N TRP A 127 -1.49 33.06 1.69
CA TRP A 127 -0.49 34.13 1.66
C TRP A 127 -0.40 34.79 3.04
N THR A 128 0.76 35.38 3.33
CA THR A 128 0.85 36.34 4.44
C THR A 128 -0.04 37.57 4.12
N PRO A 129 -0.63 38.23 5.12
CA PRO A 129 -1.56 39.35 4.89
C PRO A 129 -0.94 40.54 4.14
N ASP A 130 0.38 40.73 4.27
CA ASP A 130 1.15 41.75 3.54
C ASP A 130 1.49 41.37 2.09
N GLY A 131 1.21 40.13 1.69
CA GLY A 131 1.47 39.58 0.36
C GLY A 131 2.94 39.31 0.04
N ASN A 132 3.84 39.34 1.02
CA ASN A 132 5.28 39.10 0.80
C ASN A 132 5.72 37.65 0.96
N GLY A 133 4.92 36.82 1.62
CA GLY A 133 5.21 35.41 1.89
C GLY A 133 4.07 34.48 1.49
N ILE A 134 4.42 33.24 1.18
CA ILE A 134 3.52 32.13 0.87
C ILE A 134 3.69 31.10 1.97
N VAL A 135 2.58 30.72 2.60
CA VAL A 135 2.53 29.67 3.61
C VAL A 135 2.18 28.35 2.93
N TYR A 136 2.98 27.32 3.15
CA TYR A 136 2.78 25.98 2.59
C TYR A 136 3.08 24.89 3.61
N ARG A 137 2.48 23.71 3.44
CA ARG A 137 2.78 22.53 4.27
C ARG A 137 3.78 21.62 3.58
N ASN A 138 4.83 21.24 4.30
CA ASN A 138 5.81 20.26 3.84
C ASN A 138 6.00 19.13 4.86
N ARG A 139 6.26 17.92 4.34
CA ARG A 139 6.61 16.71 5.06
C ARG A 139 8.05 16.31 4.72
N ILE A 140 8.85 16.10 5.75
CA ILE A 140 10.21 15.60 5.61
C ILE A 140 10.31 14.07 5.61
N SER A 141 9.17 13.35 5.73
CA SER A 141 9.10 11.90 5.75
C SER A 141 7.75 11.36 5.25
N ASP A 142 7.62 10.03 5.23
CA ASP A 142 6.40 9.29 4.90
C ASP A 142 5.40 9.18 6.08
N GLY A 143 5.73 9.77 7.23
CA GLY A 143 4.94 9.73 8.46
C GLY A 143 3.68 10.60 8.44
N PHE A 144 2.99 10.67 9.58
CA PHE A 144 1.66 11.28 9.72
C PHE A 144 1.65 12.80 9.99
N SER A 145 2.82 13.44 10.09
CA SER A 145 2.92 14.86 10.45
C SER A 145 3.50 15.71 9.32
N GLY A 146 2.95 16.90 9.11
CA GLY A 146 3.52 17.96 8.28
C GLY A 146 3.75 19.23 9.08
N LYS A 147 4.65 20.10 8.61
CA LYS A 147 4.92 21.42 9.21
C LYS A 147 4.53 22.52 8.25
N LEU A 148 4.16 23.67 8.80
CA LEU A 148 3.93 24.89 8.03
C LEU A 148 5.25 25.64 7.85
N TYR A 149 5.50 26.05 6.62
CA TYR A 149 6.65 26.83 6.20
C TYR A 149 6.16 28.13 5.56
N THR A 150 6.93 29.19 5.71
CA THR A 150 6.75 30.46 5.01
C THR A 150 7.94 30.67 4.09
N VAL A 151 7.68 30.93 2.81
CA VAL A 151 8.69 31.29 1.81
C VAL A 151 8.36 32.67 1.25
N ASN A 152 9.38 33.49 1.02
CA ASN A 152 9.19 34.77 0.35
C ASN A 152 8.69 34.56 -1.10
N LYS A 153 7.86 35.48 -1.62
CA LYS A 153 7.24 35.35 -2.95
C LYS A 153 8.23 35.35 -4.11
N GLU A 154 9.46 35.85 -3.91
CA GLU A 154 10.56 35.76 -4.86
C GLU A 154 11.42 34.48 -4.69
N GLY A 155 11.05 33.60 -3.75
CA GLY A 155 11.77 32.38 -3.39
C GLY A 155 12.93 32.60 -2.41
N GLY A 156 13.57 31.51 -2.01
CA GLY A 156 14.66 31.51 -1.03
C GLY A 156 14.47 30.41 0.03
N LEU A 157 15.35 30.37 1.02
CA LEU A 157 15.17 29.46 2.15
C LEU A 157 13.86 29.76 2.89
N SER A 158 13.13 28.69 3.18
CA SER A 158 11.86 28.76 3.89
C SER A 158 12.05 28.73 5.40
N GLU A 159 11.21 29.46 6.12
CA GLU A 159 11.18 29.48 7.58
C GLU A 159 10.02 28.62 8.09
N VAL A 160 10.27 27.80 9.11
CA VAL A 160 9.22 27.01 9.75
C VAL A 160 8.38 27.94 10.64
N VAL A 161 7.05 27.86 10.54
CA VAL A 161 6.16 28.49 11.51
C VAL A 161 6.42 27.81 12.87
N PRO A 162 6.63 28.53 14.00
CA PRO A 162 7.04 27.98 15.31
C PRO A 162 6.03 27.04 16.01
N LEU A 163 5.70 25.94 15.34
CA LEU A 163 4.73 24.93 15.72
C LEU A 163 5.29 23.55 15.31
N PRO A 164 5.07 22.50 16.13
CA PRO A 164 5.63 21.16 15.87
C PRO A 164 4.99 20.50 14.64
N GLU A 165 3.72 20.82 14.37
CA GLU A 165 2.92 20.33 13.26
C GLU A 165 1.92 21.39 12.79
N GLY A 166 1.44 21.27 11.54
CA GLY A 166 0.42 22.17 11.01
C GLY A 166 -0.08 21.81 9.61
N GLY A 167 -1.32 22.19 9.32
CA GLY A 167 -2.05 21.98 8.07
C GLY A 167 -2.77 23.23 7.60
N PHE A 168 -3.98 23.06 7.03
CA PHE A 168 -4.76 24.20 6.51
C PHE A 168 -4.92 25.30 7.56
N CYS A 169 -4.74 26.55 7.12
CA CYS A 169 -4.66 27.69 8.00
C CYS A 169 -5.21 28.99 7.38
N SER A 170 -5.55 29.95 8.23
CA SER A 170 -6.07 31.26 7.84
C SER A 170 -5.69 32.32 8.88
N TYR A 171 -5.15 33.45 8.41
CA TYR A 171 -4.79 34.58 9.27
C TYR A 171 -6.03 35.33 9.75
N SER A 172 -5.99 35.85 10.96
CA SER A 172 -6.96 36.84 11.43
C SER A 172 -6.97 38.08 10.52
N PRO A 173 -8.08 38.84 10.45
CA PRO A 173 -8.16 40.02 9.58
C PRO A 173 -7.08 41.09 9.82
N ASP A 174 -6.53 41.16 11.04
CA ASP A 174 -5.42 42.05 11.40
C ASP A 174 -4.03 41.44 11.19
N GLY A 175 -3.95 40.18 10.76
CA GLY A 175 -2.73 39.42 10.50
C GLY A 175 -1.94 38.99 11.74
N LYS A 176 -2.47 39.20 12.95
CA LYS A 176 -1.72 38.95 14.20
C LYS A 176 -1.84 37.54 14.74
N GLN A 177 -2.83 36.77 14.28
CA GLN A 177 -3.10 35.41 14.75
C GLN A 177 -3.34 34.47 13.57
N LEU A 178 -3.16 33.17 13.79
CA LEU A 178 -3.31 32.14 12.77
C LEU A 178 -4.27 31.05 13.30
N ALA A 179 -5.43 30.90 12.67
CA ALA A 179 -6.26 29.71 12.85
C ALA A 179 -5.67 28.58 11.99
N TYR A 180 -5.50 27.38 12.54
CA TYR A 180 -4.87 26.27 11.83
C TYR A 180 -5.34 24.89 12.34
N ASN A 181 -5.23 23.91 11.45
CA ASN A 181 -5.30 22.48 11.78
C ASN A 181 -3.92 21.93 12.16
N ARG A 182 -3.86 20.96 13.08
CA ARG A 182 -2.60 20.29 13.49
C ARG A 182 -2.34 19.03 12.68
N VAL A 183 -3.40 18.32 12.30
CA VAL A 183 -3.36 16.96 11.74
C VAL A 183 -3.68 17.00 10.24
N MET A 184 -3.11 16.06 9.48
CA MET A 184 -3.38 15.88 8.05
C MET A 184 -4.20 14.61 7.79
N ARG A 185 -5.41 14.78 7.24
CA ARG A 185 -6.36 13.68 6.98
C ARG A 185 -7.27 13.92 5.78
N GLU A 186 -7.19 15.07 5.14
CA GLU A 186 -8.08 15.53 4.08
C GLU A 186 -8.13 14.65 2.82
N PHE A 187 -7.14 13.75 2.65
CA PHE A 187 -7.07 12.77 1.55
C PHE A 187 -7.44 11.34 1.96
N ARG A 188 -7.79 11.11 3.23
CA ARG A 188 -8.16 9.78 3.71
C ARG A 188 -9.59 9.42 3.31
N THR A 189 -9.75 8.17 2.94
CA THR A 189 -10.99 7.53 2.50
C THR A 189 -11.77 6.96 3.68
N TRP A 190 -12.03 7.80 4.70
CA TRP A 190 -12.70 7.39 5.93
C TRP A 190 -13.59 8.53 6.46
N LYS A 191 -14.88 8.48 6.10
CA LYS A 191 -15.90 9.44 6.57
C LYS A 191 -16.35 9.10 8.00
N TYR A 192 -16.91 10.08 8.71
CA TYR A 192 -17.46 9.90 10.06
C TYR A 192 -16.42 9.46 11.09
N TYR A 193 -15.17 9.89 10.89
CA TYR A 193 -14.05 9.43 11.70
C TYR A 193 -14.00 10.15 13.06
N LYS A 194 -13.79 9.37 14.13
CA LYS A 194 -13.77 9.84 15.53
C LYS A 194 -12.56 9.37 16.34
N GLY A 195 -11.58 8.74 15.67
CA GLY A 195 -10.35 8.33 16.34
C GLY A 195 -9.43 9.51 16.70
N GLY A 196 -8.26 9.22 17.29
CA GLY A 196 -7.38 10.24 17.86
C GLY A 196 -6.83 11.30 16.90
N MET A 197 -6.92 11.08 15.58
CA MET A 197 -6.57 12.08 14.57
C MET A 197 -7.74 12.99 14.14
N ALA A 198 -8.91 12.92 14.80
CA ALA A 198 -10.02 13.79 14.49
C ALA A 198 -9.60 15.19 14.92
N ASP A 199 -9.37 16.06 13.95
CA ASP A 199 -8.72 17.34 14.22
C ASP A 199 -9.70 18.41 14.63
N ASP A 200 -9.15 19.42 15.29
CA ASP A 200 -9.82 20.62 15.74
C ASP A 200 -9.23 21.85 15.05
N ILE A 201 -9.92 22.98 15.19
CA ILE A 201 -9.35 24.29 14.85
C ILE A 201 -8.64 24.87 16.08
N TRP A 202 -7.39 25.26 15.87
CA TRP A 202 -6.54 25.89 16.88
C TRP A 202 -6.19 27.32 16.47
N VAL A 203 -6.04 28.22 17.45
CA VAL A 203 -5.60 29.61 17.22
C VAL A 203 -4.22 29.81 17.82
N TYR A 204 -3.23 30.02 16.98
CA TYR A 204 -1.87 30.40 17.36
C TYR A 204 -1.75 31.93 17.47
N ASN A 205 -1.26 32.39 18.62
CA ASN A 205 -0.90 33.78 18.86
C ASN A 205 0.64 33.91 19.03
N PRO A 206 1.36 34.41 18.02
CA PRO A 206 2.82 34.53 18.07
C PRO A 206 3.32 35.53 19.12
N GLU A 207 2.60 36.63 19.36
CA GLU A 207 2.98 37.64 20.35
C GLU A 207 2.90 37.08 21.78
N LYS A 208 1.83 36.33 22.07
CA LYS A 208 1.61 35.69 23.37
C LYS A 208 2.33 34.35 23.52
N LYS A 209 2.86 33.79 22.44
CA LYS A 209 3.42 32.43 22.37
C LYS A 209 2.46 31.40 22.98
N SER A 210 1.22 31.38 22.50
CA SER A 210 0.17 30.51 23.01
C SER A 210 -0.66 29.91 21.88
N VAL A 211 -1.26 28.74 22.13
CA VAL A 211 -2.24 28.13 21.24
C VAL A 211 -3.52 27.80 22.02
N GLU A 212 -4.70 28.08 21.45
CA GLU A 212 -6.03 27.75 22.01
C GLU A 212 -6.80 26.82 21.06
N ASN A 213 -7.33 25.70 21.56
CA ASN A 213 -8.32 24.88 20.84
C ASN A 213 -9.69 25.57 20.92
N ILE A 214 -10.30 25.92 19.79
CA ILE A 214 -11.56 26.66 19.77
C ILE A 214 -12.79 25.80 19.44
N THR A 215 -12.60 24.57 18.95
CA THR A 215 -13.70 23.69 18.56
C THR A 215 -13.94 22.54 19.52
N ASN A 216 -12.87 21.86 19.96
CA ASN A 216 -12.89 20.72 20.88
C ASN A 216 -14.05 19.74 20.62
N ASN A 217 -14.06 19.15 19.43
CA ASN A 217 -15.11 18.28 18.92
C ASN A 217 -14.62 16.83 18.76
N GLU A 218 -15.52 15.85 18.89
CA GLU A 218 -15.19 14.45 18.62
C GLU A 218 -15.08 14.15 17.12
N ALA A 219 -15.86 14.87 16.32
CA ALA A 219 -15.79 14.81 14.86
C ALA A 219 -14.72 15.77 14.32
N GLN A 220 -14.40 15.66 13.04
CA GLN A 220 -13.34 16.47 12.44
C GLN A 220 -13.83 17.90 12.17
N ASP A 221 -13.02 18.88 12.55
CA ASP A 221 -13.19 20.29 12.21
C ASP A 221 -11.95 20.78 11.45
N ILE A 222 -12.09 21.05 10.15
CA ILE A 222 -10.95 21.27 9.23
C ILE A 222 -11.17 22.44 8.27
N PHE A 223 -10.09 22.95 7.67
CA PHE A 223 -10.08 24.08 6.72
C PHE A 223 -10.58 25.41 7.32
N PRO A 224 -9.91 25.97 8.34
CA PRO A 224 -10.33 27.25 8.92
C PRO A 224 -10.21 28.40 7.91
N MET A 225 -11.20 29.29 7.91
CA MET A 225 -11.28 30.51 7.12
C MET A 225 -11.73 31.65 8.03
N TRP A 226 -10.82 32.54 8.41
CA TRP A 226 -11.10 33.62 9.36
C TRP A 226 -11.62 34.87 8.62
N ILE A 227 -12.88 35.22 8.84
CA ILE A 227 -13.58 36.33 8.18
C ILE A 227 -14.22 37.22 9.24
N GLY A 228 -13.69 38.44 9.40
CA GLY A 228 -14.14 39.35 10.45
C GLY A 228 -13.97 38.74 11.85
N ASP A 229 -15.06 38.70 12.62
CA ASP A 229 -15.10 38.11 13.96
C ASP A 229 -15.46 36.61 13.95
N GLU A 230 -15.55 35.98 12.78
CA GLU A 230 -15.98 34.58 12.61
C GLU A 230 -14.87 33.73 11.98
N ILE A 231 -14.81 32.45 12.35
CA ILE A 231 -13.95 31.43 11.73
C ILE A 231 -14.88 30.36 11.15
N TYR A 232 -14.92 30.27 9.82
CA TYR A 232 -15.64 29.24 9.08
C TYR A 232 -14.75 28.00 8.91
N PHE A 233 -15.34 26.82 8.91
CA PHE A 233 -14.63 25.55 8.76
C PHE A 233 -15.58 24.43 8.29
N LEU A 234 -15.04 23.30 7.86
CA LEU A 234 -15.81 22.09 7.56
C LEU A 234 -15.92 21.20 8.78
N SER A 235 -17.09 20.60 8.98
CA SER A 235 -17.31 19.58 10.00
C SER A 235 -18.26 18.48 9.54
N ASP A 236 -17.96 17.23 9.91
CA ASP A 236 -18.81 16.05 9.76
C ASP A 236 -19.53 15.67 11.07
N ARG A 237 -19.64 16.61 12.02
CA ARG A 237 -20.35 16.38 13.31
C ARG A 237 -21.80 15.92 13.16
N ASP A 238 -22.41 16.15 12.00
CA ASP A 238 -23.72 15.63 11.61
C ASP A 238 -23.68 14.82 10.31
N TYR A 239 -22.61 14.02 10.16
CA TYR A 239 -22.31 13.07 9.10
C TYR A 239 -21.76 13.68 7.81
N THR A 240 -22.54 14.46 7.06
CA THR A 240 -22.06 15.03 5.79
C THR A 240 -21.24 16.29 6.06
N MET A 241 -20.02 16.37 5.52
CA MET A 241 -19.17 17.55 5.69
C MET A 241 -19.90 18.80 5.18
N ASN A 242 -20.14 19.74 6.10
CA ASN A 242 -20.80 21.01 5.82
C ASN A 242 -19.99 22.16 6.42
N LEU A 243 -20.29 23.38 5.98
CA LEU A 243 -19.72 24.57 6.59
C LEU A 243 -20.37 24.83 7.96
N PHE A 244 -19.51 25.07 8.94
CA PHE A 244 -19.84 25.56 10.27
C PHE A 244 -19.07 26.87 10.51
N VAL A 245 -19.48 27.61 11.52
CA VAL A 245 -18.85 28.87 11.88
C VAL A 245 -18.77 29.02 13.39
N TYR A 246 -17.59 29.41 13.87
CA TYR A 246 -17.29 29.79 15.24
C TYR A 246 -17.15 31.30 15.35
N ASN A 247 -17.89 31.93 16.26
CA ASN A 247 -17.78 33.36 16.52
C ASN A 247 -16.76 33.65 17.63
N THR A 248 -15.71 34.39 17.31
CA THR A 248 -14.56 34.65 18.21
C THR A 248 -14.90 35.53 19.42
N LYS A 249 -16.04 36.24 19.41
CA LYS A 249 -16.48 37.09 20.53
C LYS A 249 -17.39 36.33 21.49
N THR A 250 -18.39 35.63 20.95
CA THR A 250 -19.39 34.90 21.73
C THR A 250 -18.96 33.47 22.07
N LYS A 251 -17.93 32.96 21.39
CA LYS A 251 -17.45 31.58 21.45
C LYS A 251 -18.51 30.52 21.08
N GLN A 252 -19.48 30.91 20.26
CA GLN A 252 -20.54 30.00 19.80
C GLN A 252 -20.24 29.44 18.42
N THR A 253 -20.58 28.16 18.23
CA THR A 253 -20.51 27.45 16.94
C THR A 253 -21.90 27.22 16.39
N SER A 254 -22.10 27.44 15.09
CA SER A 254 -23.38 27.20 14.39
C SER A 254 -23.18 26.60 13.00
N LYS A 255 -24.19 25.88 12.50
CA LYS A 255 -24.20 25.28 11.17
C LYS A 255 -24.54 26.33 10.10
N VAL A 256 -23.86 26.28 8.95
CA VAL A 256 -24.01 27.25 7.86
C VAL A 256 -24.69 26.63 6.63
N THR A 257 -24.20 25.49 6.14
CA THR A 257 -24.79 24.79 4.99
C THR A 257 -25.41 23.46 5.40
N ASN A 258 -26.30 22.90 4.60
CA ASN A 258 -26.98 21.62 4.89
C ASN A 258 -27.08 20.71 3.64
N PHE A 259 -25.95 20.49 2.95
CA PHE A 259 -25.86 19.49 1.90
C PHE A 259 -25.98 18.09 2.50
N THR A 260 -26.72 17.21 1.84
CA THR A 260 -27.01 15.84 2.31
C THR A 260 -26.53 14.76 1.35
N GLU A 261 -26.21 15.12 0.10
CA GLU A 261 -25.77 14.15 -0.90
C GLU A 261 -24.25 14.00 -0.89
N TYR A 262 -23.49 15.08 -1.10
CA TYR A 262 -22.03 15.03 -1.13
C TYR A 262 -21.43 15.92 -0.05
N ASP A 263 -20.23 15.57 0.38
CA ASP A 263 -19.41 16.39 1.27
C ASP A 263 -19.07 17.73 0.58
N VAL A 264 -19.11 18.82 1.35
CA VAL A 264 -18.40 20.04 0.98
C VAL A 264 -16.90 19.79 1.10
N LYS A 265 -16.12 20.18 0.10
CA LYS A 265 -14.66 19.96 0.09
C LYS A 265 -13.83 21.18 -0.30
N PHE A 266 -12.60 21.18 0.22
CA PHE A 266 -11.52 22.13 -0.06
C PHE A 266 -11.96 23.59 -0.18
N PRO A 267 -12.68 24.14 0.82
CA PRO A 267 -13.13 25.51 0.76
C PRO A 267 -11.94 26.47 0.87
N SER A 268 -12.11 27.67 0.30
CA SER A 268 -11.21 28.78 0.55
C SER A 268 -11.97 30.10 0.47
N SER A 269 -11.36 31.18 0.96
CA SER A 269 -12.02 32.47 1.10
C SER A 269 -11.15 33.65 0.67
N PHE A 270 -11.78 34.70 0.18
CA PHE A 270 -11.18 36.01 -0.01
C PHE A 270 -12.20 37.11 0.33
N GLY A 271 -11.83 38.00 1.25
CA GLY A 271 -12.79 38.94 1.84
C GLY A 271 -13.96 38.19 2.46
N ASN A 272 -15.19 38.51 2.04
CA ASN A 272 -16.41 37.84 2.50
C ASN A 272 -16.84 36.67 1.62
N THR A 273 -16.15 36.38 0.51
CA THR A 273 -16.54 35.33 -0.43
C THR A 273 -15.84 34.03 -0.08
N ILE A 274 -16.63 32.97 0.12
CA ILE A 274 -16.18 31.59 0.29
C ILE A 274 -16.51 30.82 -1.00
N VAL A 275 -15.57 30.01 -1.50
CA VAL A 275 -15.78 29.07 -2.61
C VAL A 275 -15.41 27.66 -2.18
N PHE A 276 -16.13 26.65 -2.69
CA PHE A 276 -15.93 25.26 -2.29
C PHE A 276 -16.46 24.27 -3.34
N GLU A 277 -16.07 23.00 -3.20
CA GLU A 277 -16.55 21.89 -4.02
C GLU A 277 -17.78 21.22 -3.37
N ASN A 278 -18.77 20.82 -4.18
CA ASN A 278 -19.81 19.88 -3.76
C ASN A 278 -20.33 19.08 -4.97
N GLY A 279 -20.27 17.74 -4.90
CA GLY A 279 -20.74 16.87 -5.98
C GLY A 279 -20.02 17.07 -7.33
N GLY A 280 -18.76 17.51 -7.30
CA GLY A 280 -17.97 17.84 -8.48
C GLY A 280 -18.21 19.25 -9.06
N TYR A 281 -19.11 20.03 -8.46
CA TYR A 281 -19.37 21.42 -8.84
C TYR A 281 -18.65 22.42 -7.93
N ILE A 282 -18.51 23.65 -8.41
CA ILE A 282 -18.08 24.79 -7.59
C ILE A 282 -19.29 25.57 -7.12
N TYR A 283 -19.30 25.88 -5.82
CA TYR A 283 -20.24 26.80 -5.20
C TYR A 283 -19.49 28.04 -4.69
N LYS A 284 -20.21 29.16 -4.64
CA LYS A 284 -19.79 30.37 -3.94
C LYS A 284 -20.80 30.72 -2.86
N MET A 285 -20.35 31.40 -1.82
CA MET A 285 -21.19 31.89 -0.74
C MET A 285 -20.62 33.19 -0.19
N ASP A 286 -21.49 34.17 0.05
CA ASP A 286 -21.13 35.33 0.84
C ASP A 286 -21.32 35.02 2.34
N ALA A 287 -20.29 35.31 3.15
CA ALA A 287 -20.24 34.99 4.58
C ALA A 287 -21.32 35.71 5.41
N VAL A 288 -21.81 36.87 4.95
CA VAL A 288 -22.88 37.60 5.64
C VAL A 288 -24.24 36.95 5.38
N SER A 289 -24.55 36.67 4.12
CA SER A 289 -25.83 36.09 3.72
C SER A 289 -25.95 34.59 4.01
N LYS A 290 -24.82 33.87 4.10
CA LYS A 290 -24.73 32.43 4.38
C LYS A 290 -25.54 31.56 3.41
N LYS A 291 -25.69 32.01 2.16
CA LYS A 291 -26.44 31.32 1.11
C LYS A 291 -25.50 30.81 0.02
N PRO A 292 -25.31 29.49 -0.13
CA PRO A 292 -24.49 28.95 -1.19
C PRO A 292 -25.22 28.99 -2.54
N GLU A 293 -24.49 29.35 -3.59
CA GLU A 293 -24.96 29.42 -4.98
C GLU A 293 -24.02 28.61 -5.88
N LYS A 294 -24.57 27.73 -6.73
CA LYS A 294 -23.78 26.99 -7.71
C LYS A 294 -23.26 27.95 -8.77
N VAL A 295 -21.98 27.86 -9.10
CA VAL A 295 -21.36 28.60 -10.19
C VAL A 295 -21.45 27.75 -11.45
N ASN A 296 -22.19 28.22 -12.46
CA ASN A 296 -22.31 27.50 -13.73
C ASN A 296 -21.01 27.69 -14.53
N VAL A 297 -20.24 26.61 -14.69
CA VAL A 297 -18.96 26.62 -15.41
C VAL A 297 -19.07 25.72 -16.63
N THR A 298 -18.62 26.23 -17.78
CA THR A 298 -18.42 25.45 -19.00
C THR A 298 -16.94 25.47 -19.36
N LEU A 299 -16.42 24.40 -19.94
CA LEU A 299 -15.03 24.37 -20.42
C LEU A 299 -14.92 23.53 -21.70
N ALA A 300 -14.00 23.93 -22.57
CA ALA A 300 -13.56 23.14 -23.70
C ALA A 300 -12.15 22.60 -23.40
N SER A 301 -11.97 21.28 -23.49
CA SER A 301 -10.68 20.62 -23.31
C SER A 301 -10.51 19.50 -24.34
N ASP A 302 -9.28 19.30 -24.79
CA ASP A 302 -8.88 18.17 -25.63
C ASP A 302 -8.70 16.87 -24.84
N ASN A 303 -8.82 16.93 -23.50
CA ASN A 303 -8.87 15.80 -22.57
C ASN A 303 -7.71 14.81 -22.76
N VAL A 304 -6.48 15.31 -22.91
CA VAL A 304 -5.30 14.53 -23.32
C VAL A 304 -5.12 13.20 -22.56
N TYR A 305 -5.36 13.16 -21.26
CA TYR A 305 -5.19 11.97 -20.41
C TYR A 305 -6.35 10.96 -20.46
N ALA A 306 -7.48 11.32 -21.07
CA ALA A 306 -8.64 10.44 -21.25
C ALA A 306 -8.83 10.01 -22.71
N ARG A 307 -7.93 10.41 -23.62
CA ARG A 307 -7.97 10.00 -25.02
C ARG A 307 -7.55 8.55 -25.15
N SER A 308 -8.24 7.82 -26.02
CA SER A 308 -7.83 6.46 -26.37
C SER A 308 -6.42 6.43 -26.95
N GLU A 309 -5.65 5.43 -26.57
CA GLU A 309 -4.28 5.23 -27.05
C GLU A 309 -3.97 3.75 -27.25
N ILE A 310 -2.83 3.46 -27.89
CA ILE A 310 -2.34 2.09 -28.08
C ILE A 310 -1.18 1.84 -27.13
N LYS A 311 -1.36 0.92 -26.18
CA LYS A 311 -0.31 0.48 -25.25
C LYS A 311 0.37 -0.81 -25.68
N ASP A 312 1.60 -0.98 -25.20
CA ASP A 312 2.36 -2.22 -25.31
C ASP A 312 1.84 -3.23 -24.26
N GLY A 313 1.07 -4.22 -24.72
CA GLY A 313 0.44 -5.23 -23.87
C GLY A 313 1.44 -6.14 -23.15
N SER A 314 2.69 -6.24 -23.63
CA SER A 314 3.71 -7.08 -23.00
C SER A 314 4.07 -6.62 -21.57
N LYS A 315 3.80 -5.36 -21.24
CA LYS A 315 4.06 -4.76 -19.91
C LYS A 315 2.97 -5.05 -18.87
N TYR A 316 1.86 -5.67 -19.28
CA TYR A 316 0.66 -5.82 -18.44
C TYR A 316 0.23 -7.28 -18.27
N ILE A 317 1.15 -8.23 -18.51
CA ILE A 317 0.85 -9.66 -18.47
C ILE A 317 0.53 -10.09 -17.04
N THR A 318 -0.64 -10.71 -16.86
CA THR A 318 -1.09 -11.24 -15.56
C THR A 318 -1.20 -12.77 -15.55
N SER A 319 -1.38 -13.40 -16.71
CA SER A 319 -1.36 -14.85 -16.84
C SER A 319 -0.95 -15.30 -18.24
N ALA A 320 -0.47 -16.54 -18.34
CA ALA A 320 -0.13 -17.18 -19.59
C ALA A 320 -0.49 -18.68 -19.54
N SER A 321 -0.96 -19.23 -20.66
CA SER A 321 -1.29 -20.65 -20.81
C SER A 321 -0.92 -21.13 -22.20
N LEU A 322 -0.19 -22.24 -22.29
CA LEU A 322 0.28 -22.82 -23.56
C LEU A 322 -0.82 -23.63 -24.23
N SER A 323 -0.83 -23.63 -25.57
CA SER A 323 -1.60 -24.61 -26.34
C SER A 323 -1.00 -26.01 -26.16
N PRO A 324 -1.78 -27.09 -26.34
CA PRO A 324 -1.33 -28.48 -26.07
C PRO A 324 -0.10 -28.96 -26.86
N LYS A 325 0.24 -28.26 -27.96
CA LYS A 325 1.44 -28.53 -28.77
C LYS A 325 2.58 -27.55 -28.52
N GLY A 326 2.35 -26.51 -27.72
CA GLY A 326 3.30 -25.42 -27.46
C GLY A 326 3.63 -24.55 -28.66
N GLU A 327 2.80 -24.58 -29.71
CA GLU A 327 2.98 -23.76 -30.91
C GLU A 327 2.44 -22.33 -30.70
N ARG A 328 1.48 -22.21 -29.78
CA ARG A 328 0.80 -20.96 -29.43
C ARG A 328 0.64 -20.85 -27.92
N MET A 329 0.37 -19.64 -27.46
CA MET A 329 0.11 -19.31 -26.07
C MET A 329 -1.04 -18.32 -26.01
N VAL A 330 -1.89 -18.45 -25.00
CA VAL A 330 -2.82 -17.40 -24.62
C VAL A 330 -2.21 -16.61 -23.47
N VAL A 331 -2.29 -15.29 -23.54
CA VAL A 331 -1.78 -14.37 -22.53
C VAL A 331 -2.89 -13.41 -22.17
N THR A 332 -3.15 -13.24 -20.88
CA THR A 332 -4.02 -12.18 -20.39
C THR A 332 -3.15 -10.95 -20.06
N ALA A 333 -3.52 -9.79 -20.59
CA ALA A 333 -2.85 -8.54 -20.29
C ALA A 333 -3.81 -7.34 -20.29
N ARG A 334 -3.81 -6.53 -19.22
CA ARG A 334 -4.69 -5.36 -19.03
C ARG A 334 -6.15 -5.62 -19.43
N GLY A 335 -6.71 -6.71 -18.91
CA GLY A 335 -8.09 -7.12 -19.20
C GLY A 335 -8.39 -7.58 -20.62
N GLU A 336 -7.38 -7.91 -21.41
CA GLU A 336 -7.54 -8.44 -22.77
C GLU A 336 -6.91 -9.83 -22.89
N VAL A 337 -7.42 -10.64 -23.81
CA VAL A 337 -6.91 -11.99 -24.11
C VAL A 337 -6.21 -12.00 -25.47
N PHE A 338 -4.93 -12.36 -25.45
CA PHE A 338 -4.09 -12.46 -26.64
C PHE A 338 -3.76 -13.92 -26.96
N ASN A 339 -4.01 -14.34 -28.20
CA ASN A 339 -3.51 -15.60 -28.74
C ASN A 339 -2.26 -15.32 -29.61
N ILE A 340 -1.08 -15.72 -29.11
CA ILE A 340 0.22 -15.41 -29.69
C ILE A 340 0.97 -16.67 -30.18
N PRO A 341 1.78 -16.58 -31.25
CA PRO A 341 2.66 -17.67 -31.67
C PRO A 341 3.89 -17.75 -30.76
N VAL A 342 4.37 -18.96 -30.49
CA VAL A 342 5.63 -19.16 -29.73
C VAL A 342 6.88 -18.85 -30.56
N ASP A 343 6.84 -19.13 -31.87
CA ASP A 343 7.95 -18.85 -32.80
C ASP A 343 7.57 -17.86 -33.90
N LYS A 344 6.78 -18.28 -34.89
CA LYS A 344 6.37 -17.45 -36.03
C LYS A 344 4.86 -17.48 -36.21
N GLY A 345 4.27 -16.31 -36.48
CA GLY A 345 2.85 -16.19 -36.80
C GLY A 345 2.27 -14.82 -36.44
N VAL A 346 0.93 -14.75 -36.46
CA VAL A 346 0.17 -13.53 -36.13
C VAL A 346 -0.23 -13.54 -34.66
N THR A 347 -0.02 -12.42 -33.97
CA THR A 347 -0.62 -12.13 -32.65
C THR A 347 -2.05 -11.66 -32.83
N LYS A 348 -3.02 -12.32 -32.16
CA LYS A 348 -4.43 -11.94 -32.20
C LYS A 348 -4.88 -11.48 -30.81
N ASN A 349 -5.38 -10.25 -30.65
CA ASN A 349 -6.28 -9.92 -29.53
C ASN A 349 -7.67 -10.46 -29.90
N ILE A 350 -8.19 -11.41 -29.13
CA ILE A 350 -9.43 -12.16 -29.44
C ILE A 350 -10.67 -11.63 -28.72
N THR A 351 -10.50 -10.78 -27.70
CA THR A 351 -11.59 -10.22 -26.89
C THR A 351 -11.94 -8.79 -27.33
N ARG A 352 -10.99 -7.86 -27.30
CA ARG A 352 -11.17 -6.44 -27.64
C ARG A 352 -12.31 -5.80 -26.84
N THR A 353 -12.33 -6.04 -25.54
CA THR A 353 -13.37 -5.66 -24.59
C THR A 353 -12.85 -4.65 -23.57
N PRO A 354 -12.52 -3.39 -23.96
CA PRO A 354 -11.88 -2.42 -23.07
C PRO A 354 -12.75 -1.95 -21.87
N GLY A 355 -14.01 -2.39 -21.79
CA GLY A 355 -14.92 -2.15 -20.66
C GLY A 355 -15.23 -3.40 -19.84
N ALA A 356 -14.48 -4.48 -20.05
CA ALA A 356 -14.56 -5.72 -19.28
C ALA A 356 -13.14 -6.14 -18.90
N HIS A 357 -13.03 -6.87 -17.80
CA HIS A 357 -11.78 -7.35 -17.29
C HIS A 357 -11.65 -8.85 -17.53
N GLU A 358 -11.09 -9.19 -18.68
CA GLU A 358 -10.79 -10.57 -19.03
C GLU A 358 -9.57 -11.05 -18.24
N ARG A 359 -9.67 -12.22 -17.58
CA ARG A 359 -8.64 -12.76 -16.69
C ARG A 359 -8.44 -14.26 -16.82
N ASP A 360 -7.26 -14.69 -16.41
CA ASP A 360 -6.89 -16.10 -16.21
C ASP A 360 -7.19 -16.96 -17.46
N ALA A 361 -6.88 -16.46 -18.66
CA ALA A 361 -7.20 -17.17 -19.88
C ALA A 361 -6.41 -18.47 -20.02
N GLN A 362 -7.08 -19.56 -20.39
CA GLN A 362 -6.50 -20.89 -20.52
C GLN A 362 -6.96 -21.61 -21.79
N TRP A 363 -6.02 -22.30 -22.45
CA TRP A 363 -6.36 -23.24 -23.52
C TRP A 363 -7.08 -24.47 -22.97
N SER A 364 -8.07 -24.95 -23.71
CA SER A 364 -8.59 -26.31 -23.49
C SER A 364 -7.49 -27.34 -23.81
N PRO A 365 -7.39 -28.45 -23.05
CA PRO A 365 -6.41 -29.50 -23.32
C PRO A 365 -6.50 -30.14 -24.72
N ASP A 366 -7.65 -30.08 -25.38
CA ASP A 366 -7.82 -30.52 -26.77
C ASP A 366 -7.42 -29.46 -27.82
N GLY A 367 -7.10 -28.24 -27.38
CA GLY A 367 -6.61 -27.13 -28.19
C GLY A 367 -7.66 -26.45 -29.04
N LYS A 368 -8.95 -26.77 -28.87
CA LYS A 368 -10.03 -26.18 -29.69
C LYS A 368 -10.56 -24.86 -29.14
N TYR A 369 -10.47 -24.66 -27.84
CA TYR A 369 -11.11 -23.54 -27.16
C TYR A 369 -10.15 -22.79 -26.25
N ILE A 370 -10.51 -21.55 -25.95
CA ILE A 370 -9.90 -20.71 -24.94
C ILE A 370 -11.02 -20.32 -23.96
N ALA A 371 -10.84 -20.63 -22.68
CA ALA A 371 -11.72 -20.14 -21.62
C ALA A 371 -11.04 -18.98 -20.87
N TYR A 372 -11.84 -18.08 -20.32
CA TYR A 372 -11.39 -16.96 -19.51
C TYR A 372 -12.50 -16.51 -18.56
N ILE A 373 -12.11 -15.80 -17.49
CA ILE A 373 -13.05 -15.11 -16.60
C ILE A 373 -13.30 -13.72 -17.20
N SER A 374 -14.57 -13.30 -17.29
CA SER A 374 -14.98 -11.97 -17.74
C SER A 374 -15.94 -11.36 -16.74
N ASP A 375 -15.93 -10.04 -16.59
CA ASP A 375 -16.98 -9.32 -15.87
C ASP A 375 -17.91 -8.48 -16.77
N ALA A 376 -17.92 -8.76 -18.08
CA ALA A 376 -18.72 -8.04 -19.07
C ALA A 376 -20.24 -8.01 -18.79
N THR A 377 -20.75 -8.90 -17.93
CA THR A 377 -22.17 -8.93 -17.50
C THR A 377 -22.46 -8.10 -16.26
N GLY A 378 -21.41 -7.53 -15.64
CA GLY A 378 -21.46 -6.90 -14.34
C GLY A 378 -21.06 -7.81 -13.18
N GLU A 379 -20.99 -9.14 -13.37
CA GLU A 379 -20.47 -10.14 -12.42
C GLU A 379 -19.38 -10.98 -13.07
N THR A 380 -18.50 -11.61 -12.28
CA THR A 380 -17.45 -12.48 -12.83
C THR A 380 -18.03 -13.80 -13.31
N GLU A 381 -17.88 -14.10 -14.60
CA GLU A 381 -18.42 -15.28 -15.28
C GLU A 381 -17.36 -15.96 -16.13
N LEU A 382 -17.51 -17.27 -16.37
CA LEU A 382 -16.66 -18.01 -17.31
C LEU A 382 -17.21 -17.88 -18.73
N TYR A 383 -16.31 -17.59 -19.66
CA TYR A 383 -16.56 -17.51 -21.09
C TYR A 383 -15.69 -18.51 -21.84
N LEU A 384 -16.16 -18.92 -23.01
CA LEU A 384 -15.49 -19.83 -23.93
C LEU A 384 -15.47 -19.25 -25.33
N GLN A 385 -14.33 -19.27 -26.00
CA GLN A 385 -14.19 -18.84 -27.39
C GLN A 385 -13.44 -19.91 -28.19
N ASP A 386 -13.79 -20.07 -29.47
CA ASP A 386 -13.03 -20.93 -30.38
C ASP A 386 -11.60 -20.39 -30.55
N SER A 387 -10.63 -21.30 -30.52
CA SER A 387 -9.20 -20.97 -30.66
C SER A 387 -8.84 -20.24 -31.95
N GLU A 388 -9.61 -20.44 -33.02
CA GLU A 388 -9.43 -19.74 -34.29
C GLU A 388 -10.04 -18.32 -34.29
N GLY A 389 -10.92 -18.04 -33.33
CA GLY A 389 -11.68 -16.81 -33.15
C GLY A 389 -13.18 -17.00 -33.37
N GLY A 390 -13.97 -15.95 -33.13
CA GLY A 390 -15.43 -15.97 -33.27
C GLY A 390 -16.13 -15.38 -32.05
N GLU A 391 -17.46 -15.43 -32.04
CA GLU A 391 -18.27 -14.93 -30.92
C GLU A 391 -18.07 -15.78 -29.65
N PRO A 392 -17.88 -15.16 -28.48
CA PRO A 392 -17.71 -15.90 -27.24
C PRO A 392 -19.03 -16.48 -26.72
N THR A 393 -18.96 -17.63 -26.08
CA THR A 393 -20.07 -18.31 -25.40
C THR A 393 -19.92 -18.16 -23.90
N GLN A 394 -20.88 -17.49 -23.27
CA GLN A 394 -20.98 -17.44 -21.81
C GLN A 394 -21.32 -18.84 -21.26
N LEU A 395 -20.52 -19.34 -20.31
CA LEU A 395 -20.68 -20.64 -19.66
C LEU A 395 -21.42 -20.56 -18.33
N THR A 396 -21.14 -19.54 -17.50
CA THR A 396 -21.83 -19.32 -16.21
C THR A 396 -22.67 -18.05 -16.23
N LYS A 397 -23.69 -17.97 -15.36
CA LYS A 397 -24.60 -16.81 -15.27
C LYS A 397 -25.01 -16.56 -13.83
N ASN A 398 -25.17 -15.29 -13.48
CA ASN A 398 -25.66 -14.81 -12.19
C ASN A 398 -24.78 -15.28 -11.02
N ASN A 399 -23.46 -15.31 -11.22
CA ASN A 399 -22.57 -15.53 -10.08
C ASN A 399 -22.78 -14.45 -9.02
N ASP A 400 -22.78 -14.87 -7.77
CA ASP A 400 -23.09 -14.04 -6.60
C ASP A 400 -21.84 -13.61 -5.83
N THR A 401 -20.66 -13.87 -6.40
CA THR A 401 -19.36 -13.53 -5.81
C THR A 401 -18.22 -13.68 -6.82
N TYR A 402 -17.07 -13.07 -6.53
CA TYR A 402 -15.87 -13.10 -7.39
C TYR A 402 -15.26 -14.49 -7.60
N ILE A 403 -15.10 -14.93 -8.85
CA ILE A 403 -14.29 -16.10 -9.24
C ILE A 403 -12.80 -15.79 -9.08
N ARG A 404 -12.08 -16.63 -8.34
CA ARG A 404 -10.64 -16.50 -8.11
C ARG A 404 -9.82 -17.00 -9.29
N THR A 405 -9.97 -18.28 -9.59
CA THR A 405 -9.22 -19.02 -10.62
C THR A 405 -10.01 -20.26 -11.03
N PHE A 406 -9.68 -20.82 -12.19
CA PHE A 406 -10.27 -22.06 -12.68
C PHE A 406 -9.21 -22.99 -13.29
N GLN A 407 -9.59 -24.26 -13.49
CA GLN A 407 -8.77 -25.25 -14.18
C GLN A 407 -9.63 -26.15 -15.05
N TRP A 408 -9.14 -26.49 -16.24
CA TRP A 408 -9.72 -27.49 -17.13
C TRP A 408 -9.52 -28.94 -16.64
N SER A 409 -10.50 -29.80 -16.89
CA SER A 409 -10.30 -31.24 -16.85
C SER A 409 -9.43 -31.69 -18.03
N PRO A 410 -8.51 -32.66 -17.87
CA PRO A 410 -7.69 -33.22 -18.95
C PRO A 410 -8.44 -33.62 -20.23
N ASP A 411 -9.70 -34.06 -20.14
CA ASP A 411 -10.54 -34.41 -21.28
C ASP A 411 -11.28 -33.22 -21.94
N SER A 412 -11.05 -31.99 -21.47
CA SER A 412 -11.67 -30.75 -21.94
C SER A 412 -13.20 -30.66 -21.79
N LYS A 413 -13.83 -31.53 -20.97
CA LYS A 413 -15.30 -31.53 -20.80
C LYS A 413 -15.79 -30.75 -19.60
N LYS A 414 -14.93 -30.53 -18.60
CA LYS A 414 -15.29 -29.87 -17.35
C LYS A 414 -14.29 -28.79 -16.99
N ILE A 415 -14.78 -27.82 -16.21
CA ILE A 415 -13.96 -26.79 -15.57
C ILE A 415 -14.27 -26.84 -14.07
N VAL A 416 -13.24 -26.78 -13.23
CA VAL A 416 -13.39 -26.54 -11.79
C VAL A 416 -12.95 -25.11 -11.48
N TYR A 417 -13.67 -24.39 -10.64
CA TYR A 417 -13.28 -23.06 -10.19
C TYR A 417 -13.55 -22.83 -8.70
N THR A 418 -12.86 -21.86 -8.14
CA THR A 418 -13.04 -21.40 -6.75
C THR A 418 -13.46 -19.94 -6.70
N ASP A 419 -14.12 -19.54 -5.60
CA ASP A 419 -14.68 -18.20 -5.46
C ASP A 419 -14.54 -17.61 -4.04
N ARG A 420 -14.89 -16.32 -3.89
CA ARG A 420 -14.81 -15.56 -2.63
C ARG A 420 -15.67 -16.14 -1.49
N LYS A 421 -16.68 -16.97 -1.78
CA LYS A 421 -17.49 -17.68 -0.78
C LYS A 421 -16.89 -19.02 -0.34
N ASN A 422 -15.63 -19.26 -0.69
CA ASN A 422 -14.87 -20.48 -0.39
C ASN A 422 -15.53 -21.75 -0.94
N ARG A 423 -16.16 -21.64 -2.12
CA ARG A 423 -16.76 -22.79 -2.81
C ARG A 423 -15.78 -23.41 -3.81
N ILE A 424 -15.88 -24.72 -3.99
CA ILE A 424 -15.36 -25.42 -5.17
C ILE A 424 -16.55 -25.72 -6.06
N ASN A 425 -16.55 -25.23 -7.29
CA ASN A 425 -17.63 -25.43 -8.24
C ASN A 425 -17.13 -26.20 -9.47
N LEU A 426 -17.92 -27.18 -9.94
CA LEU A 426 -17.65 -28.00 -11.11
C LEU A 426 -18.68 -27.67 -12.20
N LEU A 427 -18.19 -27.25 -13.36
CA LEU A 427 -18.96 -26.87 -14.53
C LEU A 427 -18.78 -27.92 -15.64
N ASP A 428 -19.89 -28.43 -16.17
CA ASP A 428 -19.90 -29.16 -17.45
C ASP A 428 -19.98 -28.17 -18.61
N VAL A 429 -19.02 -28.23 -19.53
CA VAL A 429 -18.85 -27.23 -20.59
C VAL A 429 -19.91 -27.37 -21.67
N SER A 430 -20.36 -28.59 -21.95
CA SER A 430 -21.26 -28.89 -23.07
C SER A 430 -22.70 -28.42 -22.81
N ASN A 431 -23.18 -28.64 -21.59
CA ASN A 431 -24.55 -28.33 -21.18
C ASN A 431 -24.64 -27.17 -20.18
N LYS A 432 -23.50 -26.62 -19.75
CA LYS A 432 -23.37 -25.48 -18.82
C LYS A 432 -23.92 -25.77 -17.42
N GLN A 433 -24.01 -27.04 -17.04
CA GLN A 433 -24.48 -27.44 -15.72
C GLN A 433 -23.40 -27.13 -14.67
N LEU A 434 -23.76 -26.31 -13.69
CA LEU A 434 -22.93 -25.96 -12.55
C LEU A 434 -23.31 -26.79 -11.33
N THR A 435 -22.31 -27.38 -10.66
CA THR A 435 -22.47 -28.14 -9.41
C THR A 435 -21.48 -27.64 -8.37
N THR A 436 -21.96 -27.12 -7.24
CA THR A 436 -21.09 -26.85 -6.08
C THR A 436 -20.69 -28.17 -5.44
N ILE A 437 -19.38 -28.42 -5.39
CA ILE A 437 -18.77 -29.63 -4.83
C ILE A 437 -18.64 -29.51 -3.31
N SER A 438 -18.14 -28.38 -2.84
CA SER A 438 -17.97 -28.11 -1.41
C SER A 438 -17.99 -26.61 -1.14
N GLN A 439 -18.26 -26.25 0.12
CA GLN A 439 -18.10 -24.90 0.65
C GLN A 439 -17.46 -24.98 2.03
N SER A 440 -16.44 -24.16 2.28
CA SER A 440 -15.70 -24.14 3.54
C SER A 440 -15.96 -22.84 4.30
N LEU A 441 -16.34 -22.96 5.57
CA LEU A 441 -16.50 -21.79 6.45
C LEU A 441 -15.19 -21.36 7.13
N LEU A 442 -14.16 -22.20 7.08
CA LEU A 442 -12.86 -21.93 7.72
C LEU A 442 -11.88 -21.17 6.81
N GLY A 443 -12.10 -21.22 5.50
CA GLY A 443 -11.20 -20.63 4.51
C GLY A 443 -11.25 -21.33 3.17
N GLU A 444 -10.62 -20.74 2.16
CA GLU A 444 -10.66 -21.25 0.79
C GLU A 444 -9.94 -22.61 0.64
N ALA A 445 -10.38 -23.39 -0.35
CA ALA A 445 -9.60 -24.51 -0.85
C ALA A 445 -8.56 -24.02 -1.86
N ARG A 446 -7.31 -24.47 -1.74
CA ARG A 446 -6.19 -24.06 -2.59
C ARG A 446 -5.69 -25.19 -3.46
N ASN A 447 -5.13 -24.83 -4.61
CA ASN A 447 -4.52 -25.74 -5.60
C ASN A 447 -5.48 -26.84 -6.05
N VAL A 448 -6.73 -26.49 -6.36
CA VAL A 448 -7.72 -27.45 -6.84
C VAL A 448 -7.33 -27.93 -8.24
N SER A 449 -7.08 -29.23 -8.39
CA SER A 449 -6.68 -29.81 -9.68
C SER A 449 -7.30 -31.18 -9.96
N PHE A 450 -7.44 -31.53 -11.24
CA PHE A 450 -7.95 -32.82 -11.68
C PHE A 450 -6.86 -33.90 -11.68
N SER A 451 -7.28 -35.14 -11.43
CA SER A 451 -6.48 -36.32 -11.76
C SER A 451 -6.37 -36.53 -13.28
N PRO A 452 -5.31 -37.19 -13.78
CA PRO A 452 -5.12 -37.44 -15.22
C PRO A 452 -6.28 -38.17 -15.92
N ASP A 453 -7.04 -38.98 -15.19
CA ASP A 453 -8.21 -39.71 -15.70
C ASP A 453 -9.55 -38.99 -15.56
N ASN A 454 -9.56 -37.77 -14.99
CA ASN A 454 -10.74 -36.93 -14.75
C ASN A 454 -11.74 -37.49 -13.72
N ASN A 455 -11.38 -38.54 -12.96
CA ASN A 455 -12.28 -39.15 -11.97
C ASN A 455 -12.17 -38.49 -10.59
N TRP A 456 -11.05 -37.82 -10.30
CA TRP A 456 -10.76 -37.23 -9.01
C TRP A 456 -10.39 -35.76 -9.10
N LEU A 457 -10.64 -35.03 -8.01
CA LEU A 457 -10.01 -33.74 -7.71
C LEU A 457 -9.05 -33.91 -6.54
N THR A 458 -8.03 -33.05 -6.47
CA THR A 458 -7.19 -32.84 -5.27
C THR A 458 -7.16 -31.38 -4.90
N TYR A 459 -6.99 -31.08 -3.62
CA TYR A 459 -6.87 -29.71 -3.09
C TYR A 459 -6.39 -29.74 -1.64
N SER A 460 -5.97 -28.58 -1.14
CA SER A 460 -5.72 -28.38 0.29
C SER A 460 -6.75 -27.44 0.92
N ARG A 461 -7.14 -27.72 2.16
CA ARG A 461 -8.10 -26.90 2.92
C ARG A 461 -7.80 -26.93 4.41
N VAL A 462 -7.93 -25.77 5.06
CA VAL A 462 -7.77 -25.58 6.51
C VAL A 462 -8.80 -26.41 7.28
N SER A 463 -8.37 -27.06 8.35
CA SER A 463 -9.22 -27.80 9.29
C SER A 463 -9.34 -27.08 10.64
N ASP A 464 -10.17 -27.59 11.57
CA ASP A 464 -10.52 -26.91 12.83
C ASP A 464 -9.33 -26.60 13.76
N ASN A 465 -8.18 -27.27 13.58
CA ASN A 465 -6.95 -26.98 14.32
C ASN A 465 -6.00 -26.02 13.58
N ASN A 466 -6.53 -25.33 12.55
CA ASN A 466 -5.84 -24.40 11.66
C ASN A 466 -4.74 -25.01 10.77
N PHE A 467 -4.56 -26.34 10.75
CA PHE A 467 -3.69 -26.96 9.76
C PHE A 467 -4.43 -27.25 8.45
N SER A 468 -3.79 -26.96 7.32
CA SER A 468 -4.24 -27.39 6.01
C SER A 468 -4.02 -28.88 5.81
N ILE A 469 -5.04 -29.51 5.23
CA ILE A 469 -5.09 -30.96 4.94
C ILE A 469 -5.22 -31.12 3.43
N VAL A 470 -4.49 -32.08 2.86
CA VAL A 470 -4.63 -32.49 1.46
C VAL A 470 -5.76 -33.51 1.34
N TYR A 471 -6.68 -33.27 0.42
CA TYR A 471 -7.82 -34.14 0.14
C TYR A 471 -7.81 -34.63 -1.30
N VAL A 472 -8.43 -35.78 -1.52
CA VAL A 472 -8.92 -36.21 -2.83
C VAL A 472 -10.43 -36.32 -2.81
N TYR A 473 -11.09 -35.99 -3.91
CA TYR A 473 -12.54 -36.04 -4.06
C TYR A 473 -12.94 -36.89 -5.25
N ASP A 474 -13.71 -37.94 -5.00
CA ASP A 474 -14.34 -38.78 -6.02
C ASP A 474 -15.50 -38.01 -6.67
N ILE A 475 -15.34 -37.65 -7.94
CA ILE A 475 -16.33 -36.84 -8.67
C ILE A 475 -17.64 -37.63 -8.88
N ALA A 476 -17.54 -38.91 -9.22
CA ALA A 476 -18.70 -39.74 -9.52
C ALA A 476 -19.41 -40.19 -8.23
N GLY A 477 -18.64 -40.64 -7.25
CA GLY A 477 -19.13 -41.05 -5.93
C GLY A 477 -19.54 -39.88 -5.03
N LYS A 478 -19.18 -38.65 -5.40
CA LYS A 478 -19.44 -37.41 -4.65
C LYS A 478 -18.94 -37.45 -3.21
N LYS A 479 -17.70 -37.92 -3.03
CA LYS A 479 -17.15 -38.18 -1.70
C LYS A 479 -15.70 -37.72 -1.58
N GLU A 480 -15.43 -37.00 -0.51
CA GLU A 480 -14.10 -36.50 -0.14
C GLU A 480 -13.38 -37.49 0.79
N TYR A 481 -12.06 -37.56 0.66
CA TYR A 481 -11.18 -38.36 1.51
C TYR A 481 -9.90 -37.59 1.84
N PRO A 482 -9.51 -37.49 3.12
CA PRO A 482 -8.22 -36.91 3.50
C PRO A 482 -7.08 -37.84 3.08
N VAL A 483 -6.03 -37.27 2.46
CA VAL A 483 -4.77 -37.97 2.16
C VAL A 483 -3.77 -37.77 3.30
N THR A 484 -3.78 -36.61 3.94
CA THR A 484 -2.95 -36.30 5.11
C THR A 484 -3.78 -36.24 6.39
N ASP A 485 -3.13 -36.43 7.53
CA ASP A 485 -3.72 -36.22 8.85
C ASP A 485 -3.61 -34.76 9.32
N LYS A 486 -4.12 -34.49 10.52
CA LYS A 486 -4.16 -33.15 11.15
C LYS A 486 -2.91 -32.80 11.99
N TRP A 487 -1.82 -33.58 11.93
CA TRP A 487 -0.61 -33.31 12.72
C TRP A 487 0.36 -32.34 12.05
N TYR A 488 0.25 -32.14 10.74
CA TYR A 488 1.19 -31.34 9.97
C TYR A 488 0.50 -30.48 8.91
N GLU A 489 0.92 -29.23 8.78
CA GLU A 489 0.52 -28.33 7.69
C GLU A 489 0.89 -28.97 6.34
N SER A 490 -0.09 -29.26 5.49
CA SER A 490 0.10 -29.94 4.21
C SER A 490 -0.67 -29.24 3.09
N TYR A 491 0.02 -28.90 2.00
CA TYR A 491 -0.50 -28.00 0.96
C TYR A 491 0.12 -28.24 -0.42
N SER A 492 -0.38 -27.50 -1.42
CA SER A 492 0.05 -27.56 -2.84
C SER A 492 0.00 -28.97 -3.49
N PRO A 493 -1.08 -29.75 -3.35
CA PRO A 493 -1.11 -31.08 -3.94
C PRO A 493 -1.25 -31.07 -5.47
N VAL A 494 -0.57 -31.99 -6.14
CA VAL A 494 -0.65 -32.23 -7.59
C VAL A 494 -0.52 -33.71 -7.91
N PHE A 495 -1.34 -34.23 -8.82
CA PHE A 495 -1.20 -35.60 -9.30
C PHE A 495 0.02 -35.76 -10.22
N SER A 496 0.72 -36.88 -10.15
CA SER A 496 1.66 -37.26 -11.21
C SER A 496 0.89 -37.60 -12.48
N THR A 497 1.46 -37.28 -13.65
CA THR A 497 0.80 -37.53 -14.94
C THR A 497 0.52 -39.02 -15.20
N ASP A 498 1.28 -39.93 -14.59
CA ASP A 498 1.06 -41.38 -14.68
C ASP A 498 0.03 -41.92 -13.68
N GLY A 499 -0.54 -41.06 -12.83
CA GLY A 499 -1.62 -41.41 -11.90
C GLY A 499 -1.20 -42.25 -10.69
N LYS A 500 0.11 -42.42 -10.44
CA LYS A 500 0.61 -43.26 -9.33
C LYS A 500 0.82 -42.50 -8.03
N TYR A 501 1.11 -41.20 -8.12
CA TYR A 501 1.49 -40.38 -6.99
C TYR A 501 0.59 -39.16 -6.86
N LEU A 502 0.34 -38.75 -5.62
CA LEU A 502 -0.01 -37.37 -5.31
C LEU A 502 1.19 -36.71 -4.63
N VAL A 503 1.74 -35.68 -5.26
CA VAL A 503 2.88 -34.90 -4.77
C VAL A 503 2.36 -33.70 -3.99
N PHE A 504 2.93 -33.41 -2.83
CA PHE A 504 2.53 -32.26 -2.01
C PHE A 504 3.66 -31.79 -1.10
N THR A 505 3.51 -30.59 -0.54
CA THR A 505 4.41 -30.05 0.49
C THR A 505 3.83 -30.32 1.87
N SER A 506 4.66 -30.71 2.85
CA SER A 506 4.23 -30.88 4.25
C SER A 506 5.29 -30.39 5.23
N ALA A 507 4.88 -29.68 6.27
CA ALA A 507 5.76 -29.10 7.29
C ALA A 507 6.11 -30.14 8.38
N ARG A 508 7.03 -31.07 8.08
CA ARG A 508 7.47 -32.13 9.00
C ARG A 508 8.97 -32.10 9.35
N ASP A 509 9.72 -31.14 8.83
CA ASP A 509 11.17 -31.03 9.03
C ASP A 509 11.51 -30.13 10.23
N PHE A 510 11.48 -30.70 11.42
CA PHE A 510 11.76 -29.98 12.66
C PHE A 510 13.26 -29.75 12.87
N ASN A 511 13.74 -28.57 12.50
CA ASN A 511 15.12 -28.13 12.69
C ASN A 511 15.16 -26.83 13.51
N PRO A 512 15.27 -26.89 14.85
CA PRO A 512 15.24 -25.69 15.68
C PRO A 512 16.52 -24.87 15.55
N THR A 513 16.39 -23.56 15.44
CA THR A 513 17.49 -22.61 15.51
C THR A 513 17.40 -21.84 16.83
N TYR A 514 18.50 -21.84 17.60
CA TYR A 514 18.59 -21.04 18.82
C TYR A 514 18.73 -19.56 18.50
N SER A 515 17.98 -18.71 19.21
CA SER A 515 18.12 -17.26 19.12
C SER A 515 19.48 -16.80 19.67
N GLN A 516 20.03 -15.74 19.08
CA GLN A 516 21.26 -15.10 19.58
C GLN A 516 20.99 -13.99 20.59
N THR A 517 19.76 -13.48 20.68
CA THR A 517 19.39 -12.43 21.65
C THR A 517 18.91 -13.00 22.99
N GLU A 518 18.44 -14.24 23.02
CA GLU A 518 17.91 -14.88 24.22
C GLU A 518 17.94 -16.42 24.12
N TRP A 519 17.77 -17.10 25.25
CA TRP A 519 17.60 -18.55 25.27
C TRP A 519 16.19 -18.98 24.82
N ASN A 520 15.98 -18.95 23.51
CA ASN A 520 14.74 -19.37 22.84
C ASN A 520 15.06 -20.04 21.49
N HIS A 521 14.05 -20.58 20.82
CA HIS A 521 14.20 -21.24 19.54
C HIS A 521 13.10 -20.85 18.56
N VAL A 522 13.40 -21.00 17.28
CA VAL A 522 12.42 -20.89 16.19
C VAL A 522 12.58 -22.08 15.25
N TYR A 523 11.48 -22.54 14.66
CA TYR A 523 11.50 -23.49 13.57
C TYR A 523 11.30 -22.73 12.27
N ASN A 524 12.32 -22.74 11.41
CA ASN A 524 12.26 -22.15 10.08
C ASN A 524 12.33 -23.27 9.04
N ASN A 525 11.77 -23.05 7.85
CA ASN A 525 11.94 -23.95 6.70
C ASN A 525 11.52 -25.41 7.00
N MET A 526 10.34 -25.61 7.58
CA MET A 526 9.87 -26.96 7.96
C MET A 526 9.32 -27.78 6.79
N GLY A 527 9.11 -27.17 5.62
CA GLY A 527 8.50 -27.84 4.47
C GLY A 527 9.42 -28.88 3.85
N GLY A 528 8.85 -30.03 3.51
CA GLY A 528 9.46 -31.04 2.63
C GLY A 528 8.50 -31.43 1.51
N VAL A 529 9.00 -32.10 0.48
CA VAL A 529 8.20 -32.63 -0.64
C VAL A 529 7.92 -34.12 -0.41
N TYR A 530 6.65 -34.52 -0.53
CA TYR A 530 6.17 -35.85 -0.22
C TYR A 530 5.37 -36.43 -1.39
N LEU A 531 5.36 -37.77 -1.49
CA LEU A 531 4.55 -38.54 -2.42
C LEU A 531 3.61 -39.44 -1.63
N ALA A 532 2.30 -39.31 -1.83
CA ALA A 532 1.37 -40.35 -1.45
C ALA A 532 1.27 -41.38 -2.59
N LEU A 533 1.61 -42.65 -2.30
CA LEU A 533 1.43 -43.76 -3.25
C LEU A 533 -0.07 -44.11 -3.31
N LEU A 534 -0.72 -43.80 -4.43
CA LEU A 534 -2.19 -43.83 -4.52
C LEU A 534 -2.77 -45.25 -4.48
N SER A 535 -2.09 -46.21 -5.11
CA SER A 535 -2.45 -47.63 -5.07
C SER A 535 -1.51 -48.39 -4.13
N LYS A 536 -2.03 -49.40 -3.43
CA LYS A 536 -1.22 -50.35 -2.65
C LYS A 536 -0.21 -51.14 -3.49
N ASP A 537 -0.47 -51.23 -4.79
CA ASP A 537 0.37 -51.94 -5.76
C ASP A 537 1.51 -51.04 -6.30
N THR A 538 1.48 -49.74 -6.00
CA THR A 538 2.54 -48.80 -6.41
C THR A 538 3.74 -48.95 -5.47
N ALA A 539 4.86 -49.44 -6.00
CA ALA A 539 6.11 -49.52 -5.26
C ALA A 539 6.66 -48.12 -4.92
N SER A 540 7.34 -48.00 -3.77
CA SER A 540 8.08 -46.78 -3.43
C SER A 540 9.24 -46.57 -4.42
N PRO A 541 9.47 -45.35 -4.94
CA PRO A 541 10.65 -45.06 -5.77
C PRO A 541 11.97 -45.16 -5.00
N PHE A 542 11.91 -45.27 -3.67
CA PHE A 542 13.06 -45.35 -2.78
C PHE A 542 13.34 -46.78 -2.27
N MET A 543 12.73 -47.81 -2.86
CA MET A 543 13.09 -49.19 -2.53
C MET A 543 14.55 -49.46 -2.95
N GLU A 544 15.35 -50.02 -2.05
CA GLU A 544 16.69 -50.47 -2.36
C GLU A 544 16.65 -51.69 -3.29
N THR A 545 17.52 -51.71 -4.30
CA THR A 545 17.73 -52.86 -5.18
C THR A 545 19.09 -53.47 -4.90
N ASP A 546 19.16 -54.78 -4.71
CA ASP A 546 20.43 -55.50 -4.61
C ASP A 546 21.16 -55.50 -5.95
N ALA A 547 22.50 -55.44 -5.91
CA ALA A 547 23.30 -55.41 -7.13
C ALA A 547 23.38 -56.83 -7.73
N GLU A 548 22.61 -57.09 -8.78
CA GLU A 548 22.82 -58.30 -9.56
C GLU A 548 24.22 -58.25 -10.21
N VAL A 549 25.07 -59.21 -9.83
CA VAL A 549 26.34 -59.47 -10.49
C VAL A 549 26.02 -59.94 -11.91
N ALA A 550 26.34 -59.11 -12.90
CA ALA A 550 26.24 -59.50 -14.30
C ALA A 550 27.16 -60.71 -14.55
N ILE A 551 26.56 -61.91 -14.64
CA ILE A 551 27.24 -63.07 -15.19
C ILE A 551 27.18 -62.90 -16.71
N GLU A 552 28.33 -62.57 -17.32
CA GLU A 552 28.49 -62.59 -18.77
C GLU A 552 28.23 -64.01 -19.30
N SER A 553 27.05 -64.23 -19.88
CA SER A 553 26.86 -65.31 -20.86
C SER A 553 27.00 -64.74 -22.26
N THR A 554 27.97 -65.26 -22.99
CA THR A 554 28.39 -64.93 -24.36
C THR A 554 27.24 -65.00 -25.39
N PRO A 555 27.37 -64.30 -26.54
CA PRO A 555 26.26 -63.84 -27.36
C PRO A 555 25.81 -64.88 -28.41
N ALA A 556 24.50 -65.03 -28.59
CA ALA A 556 23.91 -65.67 -29.75
C ALA A 556 23.17 -64.63 -30.62
N LYS A 557 23.62 -64.52 -31.87
CA LYS A 557 22.98 -63.76 -32.95
C LYS A 557 21.54 -64.24 -33.18
N ALA A 558 20.60 -63.32 -33.31
CA ALA A 558 19.35 -63.52 -34.03
C ALA A 558 18.89 -62.21 -34.67
N ASP A 559 18.20 -62.36 -35.80
CA ASP A 559 18.08 -61.42 -36.91
C ASP A 559 17.39 -60.09 -36.65
N ALA A 560 17.86 -59.11 -37.42
CA ALA A 560 17.15 -57.89 -37.74
C ALA A 560 15.84 -58.22 -38.48
N SER A 561 14.72 -58.04 -37.78
CA SER A 561 13.41 -57.88 -38.41
C SER A 561 12.80 -56.57 -37.96
N LYS A 562 12.51 -55.72 -38.95
CA LYS A 562 11.75 -54.48 -38.82
C LYS A 562 10.41 -54.79 -38.14
N LYS A 563 10.13 -54.12 -37.02
CA LYS A 563 8.78 -53.95 -36.50
C LYS A 563 8.44 -52.47 -36.56
N ASP A 564 7.43 -52.17 -37.37
CA ASP A 564 6.78 -50.87 -37.47
C ASP A 564 6.46 -50.31 -36.09
N GLU A 565 6.97 -49.11 -35.83
CA GLU A 565 6.44 -48.20 -34.81
C GLU A 565 5.03 -47.78 -35.25
N THR A 566 4.06 -48.63 -34.94
CA THR A 566 2.68 -48.19 -34.84
C THR A 566 2.62 -47.23 -33.65
N LYS A 567 2.36 -45.95 -33.95
CA LYS A 567 1.94 -44.94 -32.98
C LYS A 567 0.76 -45.48 -32.18
N ASN A 568 1.04 -46.07 -31.02
CA ASN A 568 0.04 -46.24 -29.99
C ASN A 568 -0.22 -44.86 -29.40
N GLU A 569 -1.41 -44.32 -29.68
CA GLU A 569 -1.99 -43.25 -28.87
C GLU A 569 -1.91 -43.70 -27.40
N ALA A 570 -1.24 -42.92 -26.56
CA ALA A 570 -1.11 -43.22 -25.15
C ALA A 570 -2.51 -43.25 -24.51
N SER A 571 -2.96 -44.41 -24.06
CA SER A 571 -4.19 -44.53 -23.28
C SER A 571 -4.06 -43.72 -21.99
N THR A 572 -5.08 -42.92 -21.65
CA THR A 572 -5.14 -42.18 -20.39
C THR A 572 -4.89 -43.12 -19.20
N PRO A 573 -3.92 -42.81 -18.31
CA PRO A 573 -3.63 -43.68 -17.18
C PRO A 573 -4.80 -43.66 -16.19
N VAL A 574 -5.29 -44.83 -15.81
CA VAL A 574 -6.38 -44.96 -14.83
C VAL A 574 -5.83 -44.72 -13.43
N VAL A 575 -6.44 -43.78 -12.69
CA VAL A 575 -5.99 -43.41 -11.35
C VAL A 575 -6.73 -44.26 -10.33
N LYS A 576 -6.01 -45.24 -9.78
CA LYS A 576 -6.51 -46.10 -8.69
C LYS A 576 -6.06 -45.52 -7.35
N ILE A 577 -7.03 -45.18 -6.50
CA ILE A 577 -6.76 -44.72 -5.13
C ILE A 577 -7.33 -45.76 -4.15
N ASP A 578 -6.45 -46.46 -3.44
CA ASP A 578 -6.81 -47.22 -2.26
C ASP A 578 -6.86 -46.23 -1.09
N ILE A 579 -8.03 -46.04 -0.46
CA ILE A 579 -8.18 -45.06 0.64
C ILE A 579 -7.65 -45.63 1.97
N GLU A 580 -7.84 -46.93 2.20
CA GLU A 580 -7.37 -47.59 3.41
C GLU A 580 -5.84 -47.57 3.47
N GLY A 581 -5.29 -47.05 4.57
CA GLY A 581 -3.85 -46.92 4.80
C GLY A 581 -3.15 -45.89 3.91
N ILE A 582 -3.87 -44.93 3.29
CA ILE A 582 -3.25 -43.95 2.39
C ILE A 582 -2.21 -43.06 3.10
N THR A 583 -2.44 -42.74 4.37
CA THR A 583 -1.50 -41.99 5.21
C THR A 583 -0.20 -42.75 5.47
N ASP A 584 -0.27 -44.08 5.53
CA ASP A 584 0.88 -44.97 5.76
C ASP A 584 1.72 -45.16 4.48
N ARG A 585 1.18 -44.73 3.32
CA ARG A 585 1.82 -44.78 2.00
C ARG A 585 2.43 -43.44 1.58
N ILE A 586 2.71 -42.55 2.53
CA ILE A 586 3.38 -41.27 2.27
C ILE A 586 4.89 -41.44 2.41
N VAL A 587 5.64 -41.13 1.35
CA VAL A 587 7.12 -41.15 1.34
C VAL A 587 7.68 -39.76 1.11
N LYS A 588 8.81 -39.43 1.76
CA LYS A 588 9.48 -38.13 1.65
C LYS A 588 10.57 -38.17 0.59
N LEU A 589 10.70 -37.12 -0.24
CA LEU A 589 11.89 -36.94 -1.07
C LEU A 589 13.09 -36.56 -0.19
N PRO A 590 14.32 -37.04 -0.48
CA PRO A 590 15.52 -36.76 0.31
C PRO A 590 16.05 -35.33 0.07
N LEU A 591 15.22 -34.33 0.37
CA LEU A 591 15.49 -32.90 0.24
C LEU A 591 15.58 -32.25 1.63
N PRO A 592 16.39 -31.19 1.80
CA PRO A 592 16.46 -30.44 3.04
C PRO A 592 15.16 -29.67 3.31
N GLY A 593 14.90 -29.31 4.57
CA GLY A 593 13.75 -28.46 4.90
C GLY A 593 13.82 -27.10 4.19
N SER A 594 12.74 -26.69 3.53
CA SER A 594 12.63 -25.45 2.76
C SER A 594 11.17 -25.01 2.59
N ASN A 595 10.95 -23.93 1.86
CA ASN A 595 9.64 -23.57 1.33
C ASN A 595 9.58 -23.99 -0.14
N TYR A 596 8.67 -24.90 -0.46
CA TYR A 596 8.48 -25.50 -1.78
C TYR A 596 7.18 -25.04 -2.42
N TYR A 597 7.27 -24.57 -3.67
CA TYR A 597 6.16 -24.05 -4.47
C TYR A 597 6.16 -24.65 -5.88
N ASP A 598 5.12 -24.34 -6.68
CA ASP A 598 5.02 -24.69 -8.11
C ASP A 598 5.33 -26.17 -8.42
N LEU A 599 4.68 -27.07 -7.68
CA LEU A 599 4.90 -28.51 -7.81
C LEU A 599 4.37 -29.04 -9.14
N TYR A 600 5.15 -29.92 -9.78
CA TYR A 600 4.72 -30.70 -10.94
C TYR A 600 5.42 -32.07 -10.95
N SER A 601 4.76 -33.11 -11.47
CA SER A 601 5.40 -34.42 -11.66
C SER A 601 4.96 -35.14 -12.92
N ASP A 602 5.93 -35.62 -13.69
CA ASP A 602 5.71 -36.45 -14.87
C ASP A 602 5.65 -37.97 -14.53
N GLY A 603 5.60 -38.32 -13.24
CA GLY A 603 5.65 -39.70 -12.73
C GLY A 603 7.06 -40.28 -12.59
N THR A 604 8.08 -39.67 -13.21
CA THR A 604 9.49 -40.06 -13.06
C THR A 604 10.32 -38.99 -12.35
N ASN A 605 9.95 -37.73 -12.54
CA ASN A 605 10.62 -36.56 -12.00
C ASN A 605 9.61 -35.72 -11.21
N VAL A 606 10.11 -35.03 -10.19
CA VAL A 606 9.34 -34.07 -9.39
C VAL A 606 10.01 -32.72 -9.50
N TYR A 607 9.24 -31.72 -9.92
CA TYR A 607 9.65 -30.35 -10.13
C TYR A 607 9.11 -29.47 -9.01
N TYR A 608 9.91 -28.51 -8.55
CA TYR A 608 9.52 -27.57 -7.50
C TYR A 608 10.37 -26.29 -7.54
N PHE A 609 9.79 -25.19 -7.07
CA PHE A 609 10.44 -23.90 -6.92
C PHE A 609 10.82 -23.62 -5.46
N THR A 610 12.00 -23.03 -5.26
CA THR A 610 12.49 -22.56 -3.94
C THR A 610 13.10 -21.18 -4.09
N LYS A 611 13.55 -20.56 -2.99
CA LYS A 611 14.35 -19.32 -3.05
C LYS A 611 15.62 -19.45 -3.95
N GLY A 612 16.11 -20.67 -4.17
CA GLY A 612 17.24 -20.97 -5.05
C GLY A 612 16.86 -21.26 -6.52
N GLY A 613 15.62 -20.99 -6.91
CA GLY A 613 15.10 -21.22 -8.26
C GLY A 613 14.34 -22.54 -8.43
N MET A 614 13.98 -22.83 -9.68
CA MET A 614 13.32 -24.05 -10.12
C MET A 614 14.29 -25.24 -10.15
N LYS A 615 13.90 -26.34 -9.51
CA LYS A 615 14.66 -27.59 -9.40
C LYS A 615 13.83 -28.76 -9.92
N MET A 616 14.54 -29.86 -10.18
CA MET A 616 13.95 -31.14 -10.53
C MET A 616 14.65 -32.26 -9.76
N PHE A 617 13.88 -33.21 -9.26
CA PHE A 617 14.36 -34.41 -8.61
C PHE A 617 13.97 -35.64 -9.42
N ASP A 618 14.96 -36.38 -9.93
CA ASP A 618 14.78 -37.64 -10.66
C ASP A 618 14.54 -38.76 -9.63
N LEU A 619 13.32 -39.33 -9.61
CA LEU A 619 12.93 -40.33 -8.60
C LEU A 619 13.74 -41.62 -8.74
N LYS A 620 14.15 -41.98 -9.95
CA LYS A 620 14.89 -43.22 -10.21
C LYS A 620 16.35 -43.09 -9.83
N LYS A 621 16.99 -41.96 -10.18
CA LYS A 621 18.40 -41.68 -9.86
C LYS A 621 18.59 -41.11 -8.46
N GLN A 622 17.49 -40.70 -7.82
CA GLN A 622 17.48 -39.97 -6.54
C GLN A 622 18.42 -38.76 -6.55
N LYS A 623 18.36 -37.99 -7.63
CA LYS A 623 19.28 -36.87 -7.86
C LYS A 623 18.50 -35.58 -8.12
N GLU A 624 18.89 -34.52 -7.42
CA GLU A 624 18.43 -33.15 -7.68
C GLU A 624 19.28 -32.51 -8.80
N GLU A 625 18.63 -31.79 -9.70
CA GLU A 625 19.23 -30.95 -10.73
C GLU A 625 18.62 -29.54 -10.68
N THR A 626 19.44 -28.54 -11.00
CA THR A 626 18.94 -27.16 -11.16
C THR A 626 18.39 -26.96 -12.56
N VAL A 627 17.15 -26.50 -12.66
CA VAL A 627 16.49 -26.20 -13.94
C VAL A 627 16.69 -24.76 -14.35
N SER A 628 16.33 -23.82 -13.48
CA SER A 628 16.36 -22.38 -13.76
C SER A 628 16.33 -21.56 -12.46
N ASP A 629 16.68 -20.28 -12.54
CA ASP A 629 16.38 -19.28 -11.49
C ASP A 629 14.94 -18.73 -11.61
N ALA A 630 14.25 -18.99 -12.72
CA ALA A 630 12.89 -18.54 -13.01
C ALA A 630 11.81 -19.57 -12.66
N ALA A 631 10.61 -19.11 -12.32
CA ALA A 631 9.44 -19.96 -12.11
C ALA A 631 9.00 -20.65 -13.41
N MET A 632 8.38 -21.82 -13.30
CA MET A 632 8.00 -22.68 -14.42
C MET A 632 6.54 -23.10 -14.28
N MET A 633 5.78 -23.00 -15.38
CA MET A 633 4.45 -23.61 -15.49
C MET A 633 4.45 -24.62 -16.64
N VAL A 634 3.69 -25.69 -16.50
CA VAL A 634 3.59 -26.76 -17.52
C VAL A 634 2.27 -26.63 -18.27
N ASP A 635 2.28 -26.93 -19.56
CA ASP A 635 1.06 -26.91 -20.37
C ASP A 635 0.06 -27.98 -19.93
N PRO A 636 -1.26 -27.82 -20.22
CA PRO A 636 -2.27 -28.79 -19.79
C PRO A 636 -2.06 -30.22 -20.30
N ALA A 637 -1.31 -30.43 -21.39
CA ALA A 637 -1.01 -31.76 -21.93
C ALA A 637 0.31 -32.36 -21.40
N GLY A 638 1.07 -31.65 -20.56
CA GLY A 638 2.26 -32.17 -19.89
C GLY A 638 3.47 -32.41 -20.79
N LYS A 639 3.66 -31.59 -21.83
CA LYS A 639 4.72 -31.75 -22.85
C LYS A 639 5.70 -30.60 -22.91
N LYS A 640 5.25 -29.39 -22.59
CA LYS A 640 5.95 -28.12 -22.75
C LYS A 640 5.92 -27.35 -21.44
N ALA A 641 6.93 -26.52 -21.23
CA ALA A 641 7.02 -25.63 -20.09
C ALA A 641 7.13 -24.17 -20.56
N VAL A 642 6.50 -23.27 -19.82
CA VAL A 642 6.71 -21.82 -19.93
C VAL A 642 7.47 -21.32 -18.70
N PHE A 643 8.44 -20.44 -18.93
CA PHE A 643 9.20 -19.76 -17.88
C PHE A 643 8.97 -18.25 -17.98
N PHE A 644 8.90 -17.58 -16.83
CA PHE A 644 8.86 -16.12 -16.74
C PHE A 644 10.16 -15.61 -16.10
N LYS A 645 10.97 -14.90 -16.88
CA LYS A 645 12.28 -14.39 -16.45
C LYS A 645 12.52 -13.01 -17.05
N ASP A 646 12.95 -12.04 -16.23
CA ASP A 646 13.33 -10.69 -16.65
C ASP A 646 12.25 -10.02 -17.55
N ASP A 647 10.97 -10.12 -17.15
CA ASP A 647 9.80 -9.65 -17.89
C ASP A 647 9.59 -10.28 -19.28
N GLN A 648 10.19 -11.45 -19.51
CA GLN A 648 10.08 -12.21 -20.75
C GLN A 648 9.52 -13.62 -20.50
N LEU A 649 8.81 -14.13 -21.52
CA LEU A 649 8.29 -15.50 -21.54
C LEU A 649 9.17 -16.38 -22.43
N PHE A 650 9.46 -17.59 -21.97
CA PHE A 650 10.24 -18.58 -22.69
C PHE A 650 9.49 -19.90 -22.74
N VAL A 651 9.59 -20.61 -23.85
CA VAL A 651 8.91 -21.91 -24.02
C VAL A 651 9.93 -22.98 -24.40
N THR A 652 9.92 -24.09 -23.66
CA THR A 652 10.80 -25.23 -23.89
C THR A 652 10.03 -26.54 -23.80
N ASP A 653 10.64 -27.65 -24.20
CA ASP A 653 10.23 -28.95 -23.67
C ASP A 653 10.46 -28.98 -22.15
N ILE A 654 9.75 -29.84 -21.43
CA ILE A 654 9.95 -30.00 -19.99
C ILE A 654 11.41 -30.45 -19.74
N PRO A 655 12.24 -29.61 -19.10
CA PRO A 655 13.67 -29.84 -19.05
C PRO A 655 14.03 -30.92 -18.02
N LYS A 656 15.02 -31.76 -18.34
CA LYS A 656 15.58 -32.76 -17.40
C LYS A 656 16.90 -32.31 -16.74
N GLY A 657 17.16 -31.01 -16.76
CA GLY A 657 18.37 -30.35 -16.32
C GLY A 657 18.22 -28.85 -16.54
N LYS A 658 19.34 -28.14 -16.74
CA LYS A 658 19.29 -26.70 -17.00
C LYS A 658 18.47 -26.38 -18.26
N ALA A 659 17.48 -25.49 -18.12
CA ALA A 659 16.67 -25.01 -19.22
C ALA A 659 17.47 -24.06 -20.14
N ASP A 660 17.25 -24.15 -21.45
CA ASP A 660 17.74 -23.17 -22.41
C ASP A 660 16.72 -22.04 -22.56
N LEU A 661 17.03 -20.91 -21.92
CA LEU A 661 16.22 -19.69 -21.94
C LEU A 661 16.89 -18.59 -22.80
N SER A 662 17.49 -18.97 -23.93
CA SER A 662 18.16 -18.03 -24.83
C SER A 662 17.23 -17.35 -25.83
N LYS A 663 16.03 -17.91 -26.07
CA LYS A 663 15.08 -17.45 -27.08
C LYS A 663 13.72 -17.08 -26.46
N PRO A 664 13.49 -15.79 -26.12
CA PRO A 664 12.20 -15.36 -25.60
C PRO A 664 11.12 -15.40 -26.69
N VAL A 665 9.87 -15.55 -26.27
CA VAL A 665 8.68 -15.38 -27.12
C VAL A 665 8.58 -13.92 -27.54
N ASN A 666 8.29 -13.67 -28.81
CA ASN A 666 8.16 -12.31 -29.33
C ASN A 666 6.80 -11.70 -28.93
N LEU A 667 6.82 -10.78 -27.98
CA LEU A 667 5.63 -10.09 -27.46
C LEU A 667 5.41 -8.69 -28.07
N ALA A 668 6.27 -8.24 -28.99
CA ALA A 668 6.27 -6.85 -29.49
C ALA A 668 4.97 -6.43 -30.21
N ASN A 669 4.20 -7.40 -30.71
CA ASN A 669 2.93 -7.20 -31.41
C ASN A 669 1.71 -7.25 -30.50
N MET A 670 1.88 -7.41 -29.19
CA MET A 670 0.80 -7.24 -28.22
C MET A 670 0.47 -5.76 -28.10
N LYS A 671 -0.56 -5.32 -28.81
CA LYS A 671 -1.06 -3.95 -28.79
C LYS A 671 -2.47 -3.91 -28.22
N ILE A 672 -2.67 -3.06 -27.22
CA ILE A 672 -3.95 -2.87 -26.54
C ILE A 672 -4.47 -1.48 -26.89
N THR A 673 -5.67 -1.41 -27.44
CA THR A 673 -6.38 -0.13 -27.60
C THR A 673 -7.08 0.18 -26.29
N VAL A 674 -6.54 1.13 -25.53
CA VAL A 674 -7.13 1.56 -24.26
C VAL A 674 -8.25 2.57 -24.55
N ASP A 675 -9.43 2.32 -24.00
CA ASP A 675 -10.56 3.25 -23.97
C ASP A 675 -10.82 3.62 -22.51
N TYR A 676 -10.17 4.68 -22.04
CA TYR A 676 -10.17 5.09 -20.64
C TYR A 676 -11.57 5.29 -20.06
N THR A 677 -12.53 5.77 -20.86
CA THR A 677 -13.90 5.98 -20.38
C THR A 677 -14.56 4.65 -20.01
N LYS A 678 -14.33 3.60 -20.79
CA LYS A 678 -14.85 2.25 -20.50
C LYS A 678 -14.03 1.54 -19.43
N GLU A 679 -12.71 1.65 -19.48
CA GLU A 679 -11.81 0.99 -18.54
C GLU A 679 -12.03 1.53 -17.12
N TRP A 680 -12.11 2.86 -16.95
CA TRP A 680 -12.35 3.48 -15.65
C TRP A 680 -13.74 3.16 -15.08
N ALA A 681 -14.76 3.06 -15.93
CA ALA A 681 -16.08 2.61 -15.50
C ALA A 681 -16.05 1.14 -15.01
N GLN A 682 -15.31 0.26 -15.69
CA GLN A 682 -15.11 -1.11 -15.24
C GLN A 682 -14.36 -1.16 -13.90
N ILE A 683 -13.27 -0.39 -13.74
CA ILE A 683 -12.45 -0.40 -12.51
C ILE A 683 -13.28 0.09 -11.32
N PHE A 684 -14.10 1.13 -11.50
CA PHE A 684 -15.04 1.59 -10.48
C PHE A 684 -16.02 0.48 -10.08
N ASP A 685 -16.58 -0.22 -11.05
CA ASP A 685 -17.52 -1.31 -10.83
C ASP A 685 -16.88 -2.51 -10.12
N GLU A 686 -15.65 -2.88 -10.48
CA GLU A 686 -14.90 -3.94 -9.81
C GLU A 686 -14.47 -3.53 -8.39
N ALA A 687 -14.13 -2.25 -8.16
CA ALA A 687 -13.90 -1.72 -6.82
C ALA A 687 -15.14 -1.87 -5.93
N TRP A 688 -16.32 -1.55 -6.47
CA TRP A 688 -17.59 -1.72 -5.76
C TRP A 688 -17.87 -3.19 -5.41
N ARG A 689 -17.66 -4.12 -6.37
CA ARG A 689 -17.82 -5.57 -6.14
C ARG A 689 -16.81 -6.11 -5.14
N ALA A 690 -15.55 -5.66 -5.20
CA ALA A 690 -14.50 -6.12 -4.28
C ALA A 690 -14.88 -5.86 -2.81
N PHE A 691 -15.48 -4.71 -2.52
CA PHE A 691 -16.01 -4.41 -1.20
C PHE A 691 -17.26 -5.24 -0.88
N ARG A 692 -18.22 -5.35 -1.80
CA ARG A 692 -19.42 -6.20 -1.60
C ARG A 692 -19.06 -7.64 -1.22
N ASP A 693 -18.06 -8.21 -1.89
CA ASP A 693 -17.69 -9.62 -1.79
C ASP A 693 -16.61 -9.90 -0.76
N GLY A 694 -16.00 -8.86 -0.17
CA GLY A 694 -14.84 -8.98 0.69
C GLY A 694 -14.89 -8.16 1.98
N PHE A 695 -15.89 -7.32 2.18
CA PHE A 695 -16.00 -6.56 3.42
C PHE A 695 -16.30 -7.49 4.60
N TYR A 696 -15.66 -7.22 5.74
CA TYR A 696 -15.72 -8.10 6.91
C TYR A 696 -17.14 -8.35 7.47
N LEU A 697 -18.10 -7.48 7.14
CA LEU A 697 -19.52 -7.65 7.45
C LEU A 697 -20.38 -7.56 6.19
N GLU A 698 -21.13 -8.62 5.89
CA GLU A 698 -22.04 -8.65 4.73
C GLU A 698 -23.09 -7.52 4.76
N ASN A 699 -23.44 -7.01 5.93
CA ASN A 699 -24.42 -5.92 6.07
C ASN A 699 -23.84 -4.53 5.74
N MET A 700 -22.55 -4.41 5.40
CA MET A 700 -21.91 -3.14 4.98
C MET A 700 -22.14 -1.97 5.96
N HIS A 701 -22.12 -2.24 7.27
CA HIS A 701 -22.47 -1.26 8.32
C HIS A 701 -23.90 -0.67 8.19
N GLY A 702 -24.82 -1.43 7.60
CA GLY A 702 -26.20 -1.01 7.34
C GLY A 702 -26.36 -0.02 6.19
N LYS A 703 -25.32 0.21 5.38
CA LYS A 703 -25.36 1.12 4.23
C LYS A 703 -25.98 0.42 3.01
N ASP A 704 -26.80 1.15 2.26
CA ASP A 704 -27.27 0.71 0.94
C ASP A 704 -26.11 0.83 -0.07
N TRP A 705 -25.36 -0.25 -0.20
CA TRP A 705 -24.17 -0.29 -1.06
C TRP A 705 -24.52 -0.07 -2.54
N LYS A 706 -25.71 -0.46 -3.00
CA LYS A 706 -26.15 -0.25 -4.37
C LYS A 706 -26.46 1.23 -4.63
N ALA A 707 -27.19 1.89 -3.72
CA ALA A 707 -27.46 3.32 -3.82
C ALA A 707 -26.16 4.15 -3.78
N ILE A 708 -25.17 3.73 -2.98
CA ILE A 708 -23.84 4.35 -2.95
C ILE A 708 -23.13 4.23 -4.30
N LYS A 709 -23.21 3.07 -4.98
CA LYS A 709 -22.70 2.91 -6.35
C LYS A 709 -23.31 3.93 -7.29
N GLU A 710 -24.64 4.00 -7.32
CA GLU A 710 -25.41 4.86 -8.23
C GLU A 710 -25.08 6.33 -8.02
N LYS A 711 -24.95 6.76 -6.76
CA LYS A 711 -24.50 8.10 -6.37
C LYS A 711 -23.16 8.47 -7.02
N TYR A 712 -22.12 7.67 -6.80
CA TYR A 712 -20.77 8.01 -7.28
C TYR A 712 -20.55 7.72 -8.76
N ALA A 713 -21.28 6.76 -9.34
CA ALA A 713 -21.26 6.48 -10.78
C ALA A 713 -21.71 7.69 -11.62
N ALA A 714 -22.55 8.58 -11.07
CA ALA A 714 -22.97 9.82 -11.72
C ALA A 714 -21.81 10.78 -12.04
N LEU A 715 -20.62 10.57 -11.48
CA LEU A 715 -19.41 11.35 -11.74
C LEU A 715 -18.51 10.74 -12.82
N LEU A 716 -18.68 9.46 -13.17
CA LEU A 716 -17.83 8.76 -14.16
C LEU A 716 -17.72 9.44 -15.52
N PRO A 717 -18.80 10.01 -16.12
CA PRO A 717 -18.70 10.69 -17.42
C PRO A 717 -17.74 11.89 -17.42
N TYR A 718 -17.46 12.45 -16.24
CA TYR A 718 -16.65 13.64 -16.04
C TYR A 718 -15.20 13.34 -15.66
N VAL A 719 -14.84 12.06 -15.44
CA VAL A 719 -13.47 11.64 -15.17
C VAL A 719 -12.62 11.94 -16.40
N LYS A 720 -11.53 12.71 -16.24
CA LYS A 720 -10.58 13.04 -17.31
C LYS A 720 -9.15 12.61 -17.02
N THR A 721 -8.88 12.11 -15.82
CA THR A 721 -7.59 11.53 -15.44
C THR A 721 -7.80 10.31 -14.55
N ARG A 722 -6.76 9.46 -14.43
CA ARG A 722 -6.79 8.34 -13.50
C ARG A 722 -6.94 8.77 -12.03
N LEU A 723 -6.44 9.95 -11.65
CA LEU A 723 -6.57 10.48 -10.29
C LEU A 723 -7.99 10.98 -9.96
N ASP A 724 -8.78 11.38 -10.96
CA ASP A 724 -10.22 11.65 -10.79
C ASP A 724 -10.97 10.36 -10.43
N LEU A 725 -10.66 9.26 -11.12
CA LEU A 725 -11.22 7.94 -10.77
C LEU A 725 -10.81 7.53 -9.35
N ASN A 726 -9.55 7.76 -8.98
CA ASN A 726 -9.05 7.46 -7.64
C ASN A 726 -9.85 8.21 -6.56
N TYR A 727 -10.11 9.49 -6.80
CA TYR A 727 -10.93 10.32 -5.93
C TYR A 727 -12.36 9.77 -5.79
N ILE A 728 -13.04 9.42 -6.89
CA ILE A 728 -14.42 8.92 -6.84
C ILE A 728 -14.51 7.55 -6.14
N ILE A 729 -13.56 6.63 -6.42
CA ILE A 729 -13.48 5.35 -5.70
C ILE A 729 -13.26 5.60 -4.22
N GLY A 730 -12.35 6.51 -3.86
CA GLY A 730 -12.06 6.87 -2.48
C GLY A 730 -13.27 7.42 -1.73
N GLU A 731 -14.07 8.28 -2.38
CA GLU A 731 -15.32 8.78 -1.82
C GLU A 731 -16.36 7.68 -1.62
N MET A 732 -16.48 6.76 -2.58
CA MET A 732 -17.41 5.63 -2.51
C MET A 732 -17.09 4.71 -1.34
N ILE A 733 -15.83 4.26 -1.22
CA ILE A 733 -15.42 3.33 -0.15
C ILE A 733 -15.43 4.00 1.23
N GLY A 734 -15.19 5.32 1.28
CA GLY A 734 -15.21 6.10 2.52
C GLY A 734 -16.58 6.15 3.21
N GLU A 735 -17.69 5.93 2.48
CA GLU A 735 -19.06 5.88 3.03
C GLU A 735 -19.29 4.75 4.04
N LEU A 736 -18.44 3.72 4.02
CA LEU A 736 -18.52 2.62 4.98
C LEU A 736 -18.02 3.02 6.37
N GLY A 737 -17.39 4.19 6.52
CA GLY A 737 -17.03 4.74 7.84
C GLY A 737 -16.04 3.89 8.62
N VAL A 738 -15.08 3.28 7.91
CA VAL A 738 -14.15 2.28 8.45
C VAL A 738 -12.71 2.63 8.09
N GLY A 739 -11.77 2.30 8.97
CA GLY A 739 -10.35 2.35 8.68
C GLY A 739 -9.98 1.36 7.59
N HIS A 740 -8.76 1.46 7.08
CA HIS A 740 -8.21 0.46 6.16
C HIS A 740 -8.89 0.28 4.79
N ALA A 741 -9.96 1.03 4.50
CA ALA A 741 -10.53 1.15 3.17
C ALA A 741 -9.61 2.01 2.31
N TYR A 742 -8.67 1.40 1.57
CA TYR A 742 -7.67 2.14 0.79
C TYR A 742 -7.85 1.94 -0.70
N VAL A 743 -7.57 3.01 -1.46
CA VAL A 743 -7.38 2.98 -2.90
C VAL A 743 -6.06 3.69 -3.20
N ASN A 744 -5.15 2.99 -3.87
CA ASN A 744 -3.98 3.60 -4.49
C ASN A 744 -4.18 3.54 -6.01
N PRO A 745 -3.78 4.59 -6.73
CA PRO A 745 -3.97 4.63 -8.17
C PRO A 745 -3.15 3.53 -8.86
N GLY A 746 -3.69 3.01 -9.97
CA GLY A 746 -2.91 2.20 -10.91
C GLY A 746 -1.99 3.08 -11.76
N GLU A 747 -1.90 2.79 -13.04
CA GLU A 747 -1.06 3.56 -13.97
C GLU A 747 -1.49 5.05 -14.08
N VAL A 748 -0.60 5.96 -13.71
CA VAL A 748 -0.76 7.42 -13.81
C VAL A 748 0.39 8.00 -14.63
N GLU A 749 0.08 8.94 -15.52
CA GLU A 749 1.11 9.74 -16.19
C GLU A 749 1.62 10.82 -15.22
N SER A 750 2.93 10.84 -14.95
CA SER A 750 3.55 11.75 -14.00
C SER A 750 4.93 12.19 -14.47
N PRO A 751 5.37 13.41 -14.12
CA PRO A 751 6.73 13.84 -14.42
C PRO A 751 7.76 13.01 -13.66
N LYS A 752 8.95 12.85 -14.24
CA LYS A 752 10.03 12.10 -13.58
C LYS A 752 10.59 12.92 -12.42
N ARG A 753 10.50 12.39 -11.19
CA ARG A 753 11.08 13.01 -9.99
C ARG A 753 12.60 13.17 -10.10
N VAL A 754 13.11 14.26 -9.52
CA VAL A 754 14.55 14.59 -9.49
C VAL A 754 15.03 14.58 -8.04
N SER A 755 15.88 13.62 -7.68
CA SER A 755 16.38 13.49 -6.31
C SER A 755 17.25 14.68 -5.89
N MET A 756 16.84 15.35 -4.81
CA MET A 756 17.56 16.49 -4.24
C MET A 756 18.69 16.04 -3.31
N GLY A 757 19.82 16.73 -3.34
CA GLY A 757 20.91 16.52 -2.39
C GLY A 757 20.69 17.31 -1.08
N LEU A 758 20.78 16.61 0.05
CA LEU A 758 20.69 17.18 1.40
C LEU A 758 22.00 16.94 2.18
N LEU A 759 22.33 17.81 3.12
CA LEU A 759 23.67 17.82 3.74
C LEU A 759 23.73 17.19 5.13
N GLY A 760 22.60 16.76 5.68
CA GLY A 760 22.46 16.38 7.08
C GLY A 760 22.65 17.58 8.01
N ALA A 761 22.06 18.73 7.68
CA ALA A 761 22.28 19.97 8.44
C ALA A 761 21.13 20.98 8.31
N GLU A 762 20.94 21.76 9.38
CA GLU A 762 20.11 22.96 9.38
C GLU A 762 20.97 24.16 8.96
N VAL A 763 20.48 24.95 8.00
CA VAL A 763 21.20 26.10 7.42
C VAL A 763 20.37 27.38 7.49
N SER A 764 21.05 28.52 7.59
CA SER A 764 20.45 29.85 7.50
C SER A 764 21.11 30.69 6.41
N ARG A 765 20.40 31.71 5.91
CA ARG A 765 20.97 32.67 4.93
C ARG A 765 21.46 33.92 5.67
N ASP A 766 22.74 34.22 5.53
CA ASP A 766 23.37 35.40 6.12
C ASP A 766 23.10 36.67 5.30
N LYS A 767 23.27 37.85 5.91
CA LYS A 767 23.10 39.16 5.23
C LYS A 767 24.04 39.36 4.05
N SER A 768 25.18 38.67 4.02
CA SER A 768 26.11 38.62 2.88
C SER A 768 25.58 37.83 1.67
N GLY A 769 24.49 37.08 1.85
CA GLY A 769 23.93 36.15 0.88
C GLY A 769 24.48 34.72 0.97
N PHE A 770 25.62 34.50 1.64
CA PHE A 770 26.15 33.14 1.89
C PHE A 770 25.31 32.41 2.94
N PHE A 771 25.48 31.08 3.02
CA PHE A 771 24.69 30.24 3.92
C PHE A 771 25.54 29.74 5.09
N ARG A 772 24.99 29.80 6.32
CA ARG A 772 25.66 29.37 7.54
C ARG A 772 25.12 28.02 8.00
N LEU A 773 26.01 27.11 8.38
CA LEU A 773 25.65 25.86 9.06
C LEU A 773 25.22 26.17 10.48
N GLU A 774 23.93 26.09 10.79
CA GLU A 774 23.43 26.31 12.16
C GLU A 774 23.61 25.07 13.02
N LYS A 775 23.31 23.90 12.45
CA LYS A 775 23.42 22.62 13.14
C LYS A 775 23.76 21.53 12.14
N ILE A 776 24.64 20.62 12.53
CA ILE A 776 24.93 19.40 11.78
C ILE A 776 24.25 18.26 12.50
N LEU A 777 23.45 17.47 11.78
CA LEU A 777 22.74 16.33 12.32
C LEU A 777 23.74 15.19 12.59
N PRO A 778 23.86 14.70 13.82
CA PRO A 778 24.68 13.51 14.10
C PRO A 778 24.14 12.29 13.37
N GLY A 779 25.02 11.39 12.95
CA GLY A 779 24.68 10.09 12.39
C GLY A 779 25.42 8.95 13.08
N ALA A 780 25.30 7.75 12.54
CA ALA A 780 26.08 6.58 12.95
C ALA A 780 26.98 6.14 11.79
N SER A 781 28.28 6.37 11.91
CA SER A 781 29.26 6.18 10.81
C SER A 781 29.41 4.72 10.33
N TRP A 782 28.97 3.74 11.13
CA TRP A 782 28.96 2.32 10.78
C TRP A 782 27.68 1.87 10.06
N SER A 783 26.67 2.73 9.96
CA SER A 783 25.43 2.46 9.20
C SER A 783 25.42 3.31 7.94
N LYS A 784 25.08 2.69 6.82
CA LYS A 784 24.95 3.38 5.53
C LYS A 784 23.74 4.30 5.53
N GLU A 785 22.66 3.86 6.17
CA GLU A 785 21.36 4.52 6.27
C GLU A 785 21.44 5.74 7.20
N LEU A 786 22.15 5.64 8.32
CA LEU A 786 22.31 6.72 9.31
C LEU A 786 23.54 7.59 9.08
N ARG A 787 24.09 7.59 7.86
CA ARG A 787 25.28 8.35 7.51
C ARG A 787 24.94 9.84 7.37
N SER A 788 25.56 10.70 8.18
CA SER A 788 25.44 12.15 8.01
C SER A 788 26.65 12.72 7.24
N PRO A 789 26.47 13.32 6.04
CA PRO A 789 27.56 13.66 5.13
C PRO A 789 28.64 14.57 5.74
N LEU A 790 28.23 15.53 6.56
CA LEU A 790 29.13 16.51 7.17
C LEU A 790 29.85 15.99 8.41
N THR A 791 29.47 14.81 8.92
CA THR A 791 30.10 14.17 10.08
C THR A 791 31.08 13.05 9.70
N GLU A 792 31.23 12.76 8.40
CA GLU A 792 32.14 11.71 7.95
C GLU A 792 33.59 12.01 8.42
N PRO A 793 34.33 10.97 8.89
CA PRO A 793 35.72 11.14 9.31
C PRO A 793 36.57 11.80 8.21
N GLY A 794 37.20 12.93 8.54
CA GLY A 794 38.03 13.71 7.61
C GLY A 794 37.34 14.93 6.96
N VAL A 795 36.02 15.08 7.09
CA VAL A 795 35.29 16.27 6.55
C VAL A 795 35.45 17.51 7.45
N GLU A 796 35.52 17.29 8.76
CA GLU A 796 35.76 18.31 9.80
C GLU A 796 34.84 19.55 9.73
N ALA A 797 33.62 19.42 9.21
CA ALA A 797 32.61 20.48 9.21
C ALA A 797 32.14 20.84 10.61
N LYS A 798 31.94 22.15 10.84
CA LYS A 798 31.52 22.68 12.15
C LYS A 798 30.32 23.61 11.99
N ALA A 799 29.40 23.52 12.93
CA ALA A 799 28.37 24.53 13.11
C ALA A 799 29.03 25.92 13.28
N GLY A 800 28.43 26.94 12.66
CA GLY A 800 28.95 28.30 12.56
C GLY A 800 29.78 28.60 11.31
N GLU A 801 30.27 27.59 10.58
CA GLU A 801 30.93 27.80 9.28
C GLU A 801 29.93 28.18 8.18
N TYR A 802 30.42 28.89 7.17
CA TYR A 802 29.69 29.28 5.97
C TYR A 802 29.97 28.33 4.81
N ILE A 803 28.92 27.86 4.14
CA ILE A 803 29.00 27.23 2.83
C ILE A 803 29.07 28.36 1.79
N VAL A 804 30.29 28.65 1.31
CA VAL A 804 30.53 29.78 0.41
C VAL A 804 30.50 29.39 -1.06
N ALA A 805 30.68 28.11 -1.40
CA ALA A 805 30.45 27.60 -2.75
C ALA A 805 30.05 26.12 -2.74
N ILE A 806 29.28 25.71 -3.77
CA ILE A 806 28.93 24.31 -4.07
C ILE A 806 29.34 24.06 -5.52
N ASP A 807 30.16 23.03 -5.76
CA ASP A 807 30.79 22.74 -7.06
C ASP A 807 31.42 23.98 -7.73
N GLY A 808 32.09 24.80 -6.91
CA GLY A 808 32.73 26.04 -7.36
C GLY A 808 31.80 27.23 -7.62
N VAL A 809 30.48 27.05 -7.56
CA VAL A 809 29.51 28.14 -7.72
C VAL A 809 29.30 28.85 -6.37
N PRO A 810 29.54 30.17 -6.26
CA PRO A 810 29.32 30.91 -5.02
C PRO A 810 27.86 30.84 -4.57
N THR A 811 27.59 30.46 -3.32
CA THR A 811 26.20 30.27 -2.86
C THR A 811 25.44 31.59 -2.71
N ASN A 812 26.13 32.71 -2.51
CA ASN A 812 25.51 34.04 -2.49
C ASN A 812 24.97 34.51 -3.86
N SER A 813 25.25 33.77 -4.94
CA SER A 813 24.65 34.01 -6.27
C SER A 813 23.20 33.52 -6.39
N VAL A 814 22.73 32.72 -5.43
CA VAL A 814 21.36 32.20 -5.37
C VAL A 814 20.65 32.67 -4.10
N ASN A 815 19.32 32.74 -4.15
CA ASN A 815 18.48 33.01 -2.97
C ASN A 815 18.24 31.75 -2.13
N ASP A 816 18.40 30.56 -2.73
CA ASP A 816 18.29 29.25 -2.10
C ASP A 816 19.45 28.37 -2.56
N MET A 817 20.26 27.86 -1.62
CA MET A 817 21.41 27.01 -1.94
C MET A 817 21.01 25.63 -2.50
N TYR A 818 19.81 25.13 -2.21
CA TYR A 818 19.38 23.81 -2.69
C TYR A 818 19.17 23.77 -4.21
N LYS A 819 19.08 24.94 -4.88
CA LYS A 819 19.18 25.06 -6.34
C LYS A 819 20.47 24.44 -6.90
N LEU A 820 21.56 24.51 -6.15
CA LEU A 820 22.86 23.96 -6.53
C LEU A 820 22.98 22.45 -6.21
N LEU A 821 21.99 21.88 -5.52
CA LEU A 821 21.94 20.48 -5.08
C LEU A 821 20.89 19.64 -5.82
N ILE A 822 20.28 20.18 -6.87
CA ILE A 822 19.36 19.44 -7.75
C ILE A 822 20.10 18.27 -8.40
N GLY A 823 19.57 17.05 -8.24
CA GLY A 823 20.17 15.84 -8.80
C GLY A 823 21.45 15.38 -8.10
N LYS A 824 21.79 15.94 -6.93
CA LYS A 824 23.04 15.63 -6.20
C LYS A 824 22.90 14.56 -5.12
N ALA A 825 21.71 13.99 -4.93
CA ALA A 825 21.51 12.86 -4.02
C ALA A 825 22.46 11.69 -4.36
N ASN A 826 23.25 11.26 -3.38
CA ASN A 826 24.28 10.23 -3.49
C ASN A 826 25.38 10.49 -4.53
N VAL A 827 25.52 11.72 -5.03
CA VAL A 827 26.55 12.12 -6.00
C VAL A 827 27.67 12.88 -5.26
N PRO A 828 28.96 12.50 -5.41
CA PRO A 828 30.07 13.28 -4.86
C PRO A 828 29.96 14.76 -5.25
N THR A 829 29.93 15.64 -4.26
CA THR A 829 29.69 17.08 -4.42
C THR A 829 30.74 17.85 -3.62
N GLU A 830 31.39 18.83 -4.26
CA GLU A 830 32.39 19.69 -3.60
C GLU A 830 31.69 20.83 -2.84
N LEU A 831 32.01 21.00 -1.56
CA LEU A 831 31.62 22.16 -0.76
C LEU A 831 32.85 22.98 -0.38
N SER A 832 32.74 24.31 -0.48
CA SER A 832 33.73 25.23 0.07
C SER A 832 33.22 25.82 1.37
N LEU A 833 33.90 25.52 2.47
CA LEU A 833 33.55 25.96 3.83
C LEU A 833 34.50 27.06 4.31
N ASN A 834 33.98 28.05 5.04
CA ASN A 834 34.80 29.13 5.60
C ASN A 834 34.24 29.61 6.95
N SER A 835 35.12 30.02 7.87
CA SER A 835 34.70 30.67 9.12
C SER A 835 34.14 32.08 8.93
N LYS A 836 34.34 32.67 7.74
CA LYS A 836 33.86 34.01 7.35
C LYS A 836 32.98 33.91 6.10
N PRO A 837 32.00 34.81 5.92
CA PRO A 837 31.13 34.84 4.74
C PRO A 837 31.85 35.42 3.51
N GLN A 838 32.90 34.74 3.04
CA GLN A 838 33.70 35.14 1.88
C GLN A 838 34.35 33.94 1.20
N LEU A 839 34.62 34.03 -0.11
CA LEU A 839 35.30 32.97 -0.86
C LEU A 839 36.77 32.81 -0.47
N ALA A 840 37.45 33.92 -0.16
CA ALA A 840 38.88 33.90 0.13
C ALA A 840 39.19 33.14 1.43
N GLY A 841 40.06 32.13 1.34
CA GLY A 841 40.48 31.29 2.45
C GLY A 841 39.53 30.12 2.75
N ALA A 842 38.56 29.84 1.89
CA ALA A 842 37.67 28.69 2.05
C ALA A 842 38.42 27.36 1.86
N ARG A 843 38.10 26.37 2.70
CA ARG A 843 38.58 24.99 2.58
C ARG A 843 37.59 24.17 1.76
N LYS A 844 38.09 23.30 0.89
CA LYS A 844 37.27 22.41 0.06
C LYS A 844 37.12 21.04 0.71
N ILE A 845 35.91 20.51 0.69
CA ILE A 845 35.59 19.14 1.07
C ILE A 845 34.73 18.51 -0.01
N VAL A 846 34.73 17.18 -0.09
CA VAL A 846 33.80 16.42 -0.93
C VAL A 846 32.93 15.58 -0.04
N VAL A 847 31.62 15.69 -0.22
CA VAL A 847 30.62 14.90 0.50
C VAL A 847 29.72 14.17 -0.49
N SER A 848 28.97 13.19 0.00
CA SER A 848 27.91 12.53 -0.74
C SER A 848 26.57 12.95 -0.11
N PRO A 849 25.87 13.96 -0.67
CA PRO A 849 24.60 14.43 -0.15
C PRO A 849 23.57 13.30 -0.07
N LEU A 850 22.66 13.38 0.89
CA LEU A 850 21.58 12.42 1.08
C LEU A 850 20.39 12.73 0.16
N ALA A 851 19.57 11.72 -0.11
CA ALA A 851 18.27 11.91 -0.76
C ALA A 851 17.18 12.41 0.20
N GLU A 852 17.31 12.05 1.49
CA GLU A 852 16.40 12.37 2.58
C GLU A 852 17.18 12.50 3.90
N GLU A 853 16.61 13.15 4.92
CA GLU A 853 17.26 13.36 6.23
C GLU A 853 16.43 12.82 7.42
N TYR A 854 15.24 12.27 7.18
CA TYR A 854 14.35 11.79 8.24
C TYR A 854 15.00 10.73 9.10
N SER A 855 15.73 9.78 8.51
CA SER A 855 16.46 8.74 9.25
C SER A 855 17.41 9.34 10.30
N LEU A 856 18.08 10.45 9.98
CA LEU A 856 18.93 11.17 10.92
C LEU A 856 18.12 11.88 12.00
N TYR A 857 17.09 12.64 11.64
CA TYR A 857 16.22 13.30 12.63
C TYR A 857 15.61 12.29 13.62
N HIS A 858 15.13 11.17 13.08
CA HIS A 858 14.52 10.09 13.84
C HIS A 858 15.50 9.43 14.80
N TYR A 859 16.69 9.07 14.32
CA TYR A 859 17.76 8.51 15.17
C TYR A 859 18.13 9.46 16.31
N ASN A 860 18.34 10.75 16.02
CA ASN A 860 18.70 11.72 17.05
C ASN A 860 17.58 11.91 18.08
N TRP A 861 16.31 11.95 17.66
CA TRP A 861 15.17 12.04 18.57
C TRP A 861 15.13 10.85 19.55
N ILE A 862 15.35 9.61 19.07
CA ILE A 862 15.43 8.43 19.94
C ILE A 862 16.61 8.55 20.92
N GLN A 863 17.80 8.88 20.43
CA GLN A 863 19.00 8.98 21.27
C GLN A 863 18.86 10.07 22.34
N ASP A 864 18.23 11.19 22.00
CA ASP A 864 18.03 12.29 22.95
C ASP A 864 16.98 11.93 23.99
N ASN A 865 15.93 11.18 23.64
CA ASN A 865 14.98 10.64 24.62
C ASN A 865 15.64 9.62 25.57
N ILE A 866 16.48 8.72 25.07
CA ILE A 866 17.27 7.80 25.90
C ILE A 866 18.13 8.59 26.90
N LYS A 867 18.89 9.59 26.44
CA LYS A 867 19.72 10.44 27.31
C LYS A 867 18.88 11.21 28.33
N LYS A 868 17.71 11.72 27.94
CA LYS A 868 16.80 12.46 28.82
C LYS A 868 16.30 11.56 29.95
N VAL A 869 15.81 10.36 29.63
CA VAL A 869 15.33 9.38 30.62
C VAL A 869 16.47 8.91 31.53
N ASP A 870 17.63 8.57 30.98
CA ASP A 870 18.78 8.13 31.76
C ASP A 870 19.23 9.21 32.75
N LYS A 871 19.37 10.47 32.29
CA LYS A 871 19.72 11.61 33.15
C LYS A 871 18.66 11.88 34.23
N ALA A 872 17.37 11.90 33.87
CA ALA A 872 16.29 12.23 34.79
C ALA A 872 16.07 11.15 35.87
N THR A 873 16.40 9.91 35.57
CA THR A 873 16.21 8.76 36.47
C THR A 873 17.49 8.28 37.13
N ASN A 874 18.61 8.98 36.88
CA ASN A 874 19.95 8.58 37.32
C ASN A 874 20.28 7.12 36.89
N GLY A 875 19.98 6.82 35.63
CA GLY A 875 20.23 5.54 34.97
C GLY A 875 19.33 4.38 35.38
N LYS A 876 18.27 4.63 36.17
CA LYS A 876 17.39 3.57 36.69
C LYS A 876 16.35 3.07 35.71
N VAL A 877 15.94 3.87 34.73
CA VAL A 877 14.85 3.54 33.81
C VAL A 877 15.39 3.45 32.39
N GLY A 878 14.97 2.42 31.65
CA GLY A 878 15.26 2.29 30.23
C GLY A 878 14.16 2.90 29.37
N TYR A 879 14.51 3.29 28.15
CA TYR A 879 13.58 3.83 27.14
C TYR A 879 13.69 3.02 25.85
N ILE A 880 12.55 2.60 25.30
CA ILE A 880 12.46 1.80 24.09
C ILE A 880 11.42 2.45 23.19
N TYR A 881 11.80 2.83 21.97
CA TYR A 881 10.86 3.31 20.97
C TYR A 881 10.57 2.21 19.94
N ILE A 882 9.31 2.07 19.54
CA ILE A 882 8.86 1.06 18.57
C ILE A 882 8.19 1.77 17.38
N PRO A 883 8.87 1.93 16.23
CA PRO A 883 8.37 2.74 15.11
C PRO A 883 7.16 2.16 14.39
N ASP A 884 7.04 0.85 14.37
CA ASP A 884 5.95 0.11 13.73
C ASP A 884 5.79 -1.26 14.41
N MET A 885 4.82 -2.04 13.95
CA MET A 885 4.63 -3.43 14.36
C MET A 885 4.98 -4.40 13.22
N GLY A 886 6.01 -4.06 12.44
CA GLY A 886 6.59 -4.89 11.40
C GLY A 886 7.99 -5.39 11.76
N PRO A 887 8.77 -5.83 10.75
CA PRO A 887 10.15 -6.26 10.97
C PRO A 887 11.05 -5.18 11.58
N GLU A 888 10.87 -3.90 11.24
CA GLU A 888 11.71 -2.84 11.82
C GLU A 888 11.35 -2.56 13.28
N GLY A 889 10.08 -2.61 13.65
CA GLY A 889 9.62 -2.59 15.04
C GLY A 889 10.28 -3.68 15.88
N LEU A 890 10.37 -4.92 15.36
CA LEU A 890 11.09 -6.01 16.04
C LEU A 890 12.60 -5.75 16.16
N ASN A 891 13.21 -5.14 15.13
CA ASN A 891 14.62 -4.76 15.15
C ASN A 891 14.88 -3.69 16.22
N GLU A 892 14.11 -2.60 16.24
CA GLU A 892 14.26 -1.52 17.22
C GLU A 892 13.95 -2.00 18.65
N PHE A 893 12.88 -2.79 18.81
CA PHE A 893 12.59 -3.42 20.10
C PHE A 893 13.78 -4.25 20.58
N SER A 894 14.34 -5.13 19.74
CA SER A 894 15.50 -5.94 20.11
C SER A 894 16.75 -5.09 20.37
N ARG A 895 16.98 -4.05 19.55
CA ARG A 895 18.12 -3.13 19.65
C ARG A 895 18.16 -2.40 20.98
N TYR A 896 17.00 -2.01 21.53
CA TYR A 896 16.91 -1.25 22.77
C TYR A 896 16.48 -2.06 23.99
N PHE A 897 15.73 -3.15 23.85
CA PHE A 897 15.25 -3.95 24.99
C PHE A 897 16.39 -4.71 25.69
N TYR A 898 17.13 -5.55 24.95
CA TYR A 898 18.12 -6.45 25.55
C TYR A 898 19.29 -5.71 26.25
N PRO A 899 19.82 -4.60 25.71
CA PRO A 899 20.89 -3.84 26.39
C PRO A 899 20.45 -3.12 27.66
N GLN A 900 19.13 -3.02 27.94
CA GLN A 900 18.56 -2.27 29.05
C GLN A 900 17.90 -3.16 30.12
N LEU A 901 18.20 -4.47 30.12
CA LEU A 901 17.64 -5.41 31.10
C LEU A 901 18.14 -5.20 32.54
N ASP A 902 19.24 -4.45 32.72
CA ASP A 902 19.76 -4.03 34.01
C ASP A 902 18.96 -2.87 34.64
N LYS A 903 18.09 -2.21 33.87
CA LYS A 903 17.26 -1.10 34.32
C LYS A 903 16.14 -1.58 35.26
N GLU A 904 15.84 -0.77 36.26
CA GLU A 904 14.84 -1.06 37.29
C GLU A 904 13.40 -0.90 36.79
N GLY A 905 13.16 -0.13 35.72
CA GLY A 905 11.85 0.11 35.09
C GLY A 905 12.02 0.45 33.60
N LEU A 906 10.93 0.42 32.83
CA LEU A 906 10.95 0.74 31.40
C LEU A 906 9.87 1.76 31.00
N ILE A 907 10.20 2.61 30.04
CA ILE A 907 9.24 3.38 29.24
C ILE A 907 9.22 2.76 27.85
N ILE A 908 8.05 2.30 27.41
CA ILE A 908 7.82 1.80 26.06
C ILE A 908 7.11 2.89 25.27
N ASP A 909 7.76 3.43 24.26
CA ASP A 909 7.23 4.52 23.45
C ASP A 909 6.67 3.97 22.14
N ASP A 910 5.34 3.96 22.06
CA ASP A 910 4.53 3.52 20.92
C ASP A 910 3.92 4.71 20.17
N ARG A 911 4.34 5.95 20.50
CA ARG A 911 3.88 7.15 19.79
C ARG A 911 4.27 7.08 18.32
N ALA A 912 3.36 7.46 17.44
CA ALA A 912 3.57 7.41 15.99
C ALA A 912 3.92 6.02 15.41
N ASN A 913 3.55 4.94 16.12
CA ASN A 913 3.69 3.58 15.63
C ASN A 913 2.87 3.33 14.36
N GLY A 914 3.52 2.89 13.27
CA GLY A 914 2.90 2.68 11.97
C GLY A 914 2.00 1.44 11.82
N GLY A 915 1.95 0.57 12.83
CA GLY A 915 1.19 -0.68 12.78
C GLY A 915 1.91 -1.82 12.06
N GLY A 916 1.19 -2.93 11.83
CA GLY A 916 1.77 -4.17 11.33
C GLY A 916 1.03 -5.39 11.88
N ASN A 917 1.75 -6.36 12.45
CA ASN A 917 1.18 -7.59 12.99
C ASN A 917 2.01 -8.29 14.09
N VAL A 918 3.08 -7.67 14.59
CA VAL A 918 4.00 -8.29 15.54
C VAL A 918 3.74 -7.90 17.00
N SER A 919 2.73 -7.07 17.29
CA SER A 919 2.39 -6.67 18.67
C SER A 919 2.22 -7.86 19.64
N PRO A 920 1.64 -9.03 19.25
CA PRO A 920 1.53 -10.16 20.17
C PRO A 920 2.90 -10.71 20.60
N MET A 921 3.91 -10.65 19.74
CA MET A 921 5.27 -11.13 20.04
C MET A 921 5.96 -10.23 21.07
N ILE A 922 5.76 -8.92 20.95
CA ILE A 922 6.31 -7.93 21.88
C ILE A 922 5.55 -7.97 23.22
N LEU A 923 4.22 -8.10 23.19
CA LEU A 923 3.41 -8.23 24.41
C LEU A 923 3.76 -9.50 25.18
N GLU A 924 3.92 -10.64 24.49
CA GLU A 924 4.39 -11.89 25.11
C GLU A 924 5.71 -11.63 25.85
N ARG A 925 6.67 -10.97 25.17
CA ARG A 925 7.97 -10.63 25.74
C ARG A 925 7.88 -9.85 27.04
N LEU A 926 7.08 -8.77 27.02
CA LEU A 926 6.93 -7.86 28.13
C LEU A 926 6.12 -8.46 29.29
N SER A 927 5.31 -9.48 29.02
CA SER A 927 4.48 -10.18 30.00
C SER A 927 5.18 -11.27 30.79
N ARG A 928 6.42 -11.64 30.42
CA ARG A 928 7.14 -12.73 31.08
C ARG A 928 7.44 -12.42 32.54
N GLU A 929 7.20 -13.40 33.40
CA GLU A 929 7.58 -13.37 34.81
C GLU A 929 8.64 -14.46 35.10
N PRO A 930 9.66 -14.17 35.94
CA PRO A 930 10.65 -15.17 36.29
C PRO A 930 10.05 -16.16 37.30
N TYR A 931 9.90 -17.42 36.90
CA TYR A 931 9.48 -18.49 37.81
C TYR A 931 10.66 -19.17 38.51
N ARG A 932 11.90 -18.92 38.05
CA ARG A 932 13.13 -19.43 38.66
C ARG A 932 14.28 -18.44 38.47
N LEU A 933 15.16 -18.35 39.46
CA LEU A 933 16.39 -17.56 39.42
C LEU A 933 17.61 -18.47 39.34
N THR A 934 18.70 -17.99 38.74
CA THR A 934 19.97 -18.71 38.59
C THR A 934 21.13 -17.91 39.18
N MET A 935 22.14 -18.63 39.67
CA MET A 935 23.39 -18.06 40.17
C MET A 935 24.58 -18.72 39.47
N ARG A 936 25.69 -17.98 39.33
CA ARG A 936 26.98 -18.53 38.84
C ARG A 936 28.06 -18.32 39.89
N ARG A 937 28.91 -19.32 40.09
CA ARG A 937 30.07 -19.23 41.00
C ARG A 937 30.93 -18.02 40.61
N GLY A 938 31.18 -17.13 41.57
CA GLY A 938 32.01 -15.93 41.35
C GLY A 938 31.29 -14.76 40.67
N SER A 939 29.98 -14.82 40.48
CA SER A 939 29.17 -13.72 39.94
C SER A 939 28.08 -13.30 40.93
N SER A 940 27.83 -12.00 41.04
CA SER A 940 26.66 -11.43 41.73
C SER A 940 25.46 -11.27 40.81
N LEU A 941 25.59 -11.57 39.51
CA LEU A 941 24.50 -11.48 38.55
C LEU A 941 23.46 -12.58 38.82
N ILE A 942 22.23 -12.14 39.09
CA ILE A 942 21.06 -13.02 39.25
C ILE A 942 20.44 -13.19 37.87
N GLY A 943 20.54 -14.40 37.31
CA GLY A 943 19.88 -14.71 36.03
C GLY A 943 18.40 -15.09 36.24
N THR A 944 17.55 -14.78 35.28
CA THR A 944 16.12 -15.12 35.28
C THR A 944 15.83 -16.35 34.42
N VAL A 945 14.71 -17.02 34.69
CA VAL A 945 14.16 -18.08 33.84
C VAL A 945 12.64 -17.84 33.71
N PRO A 946 12.11 -17.55 32.51
CA PRO A 946 12.83 -17.40 31.23
C PRO A 946 13.95 -16.34 31.29
N ASP A 947 14.94 -16.45 30.40
CA ASP A 947 16.05 -15.48 30.33
C ASP A 947 15.54 -14.12 29.82
N ALA A 948 16.32 -13.05 30.02
CA ALA A 948 16.03 -11.72 29.51
C ALA A 948 14.68 -11.10 29.95
N VAL A 949 14.28 -11.33 31.20
CA VAL A 949 13.03 -10.81 31.78
C VAL A 949 13.22 -9.50 32.53
N GLN A 950 12.38 -8.50 32.25
CA GLN A 950 12.34 -7.23 32.98
C GLN A 950 11.20 -7.24 34.02
N VAL A 951 11.57 -7.16 35.31
CA VAL A 951 10.68 -7.34 36.46
C VAL A 951 10.20 -6.04 37.12
N GLY A 952 10.52 -4.91 36.51
CA GLY A 952 10.18 -3.58 37.00
C GLY A 952 8.84 -3.06 36.48
N PRO A 953 8.40 -1.91 37.02
CA PRO A 953 7.26 -1.19 36.47
C PRO A 953 7.54 -0.75 35.04
N LYS A 954 6.48 -0.73 34.23
CA LYS A 954 6.50 -0.30 32.84
C LYS A 954 5.41 0.74 32.63
N VAL A 955 5.66 1.69 31.75
CA VAL A 955 4.64 2.62 31.25
C VAL A 955 4.72 2.66 29.74
N CYS A 956 3.59 2.90 29.06
CA CYS A 956 3.52 2.98 27.62
C CYS A 956 3.09 4.38 27.19
N LEU A 957 3.88 5.03 26.33
CA LEU A 957 3.53 6.29 25.69
C LEU A 957 2.76 6.01 24.40
N ILE A 958 1.63 6.70 24.22
CA ILE A 958 0.77 6.59 23.04
C ILE A 958 0.36 7.97 22.53
N ASN A 959 0.08 8.11 21.24
CA ASN A 959 -0.52 9.33 20.72
C ASN A 959 -1.44 9.06 19.54
N LYS A 960 -2.03 10.15 19.00
CA LYS A 960 -2.91 10.13 17.83
C LYS A 960 -2.34 9.46 16.58
N TYR A 961 -1.02 9.26 16.52
CA TYR A 961 -0.31 8.66 15.40
C TYR A 961 0.03 7.17 15.61
N SER A 962 -0.21 6.59 16.79
CA SER A 962 -0.14 5.14 17.02
C SER A 962 -1.32 4.47 16.30
N ALA A 963 -1.03 3.59 15.33
CA ALA A 963 -2.02 3.14 14.35
C ALA A 963 -2.03 1.63 14.09
N SER A 964 -3.22 1.07 13.84
CA SER A 964 -3.43 -0.31 13.42
C SER A 964 -2.98 -1.32 14.48
N ASP A 965 -1.98 -2.15 14.22
CA ASP A 965 -1.43 -2.99 15.28
C ASP A 965 -0.73 -2.17 16.39
N GLY A 966 -0.38 -0.91 16.12
CA GLY A 966 -0.02 0.10 17.13
C GLY A 966 -1.21 0.65 17.92
N ASP A 967 -2.47 0.37 17.53
CA ASP A 967 -3.62 0.50 18.43
C ASP A 967 -3.80 -0.77 19.28
N LEU A 968 -3.58 -1.95 18.69
CA LEU A 968 -3.72 -3.24 19.37
C LEU A 968 -2.65 -3.45 20.44
N PHE A 969 -1.42 -2.95 20.24
CA PHE A 969 -0.36 -3.01 21.23
C PHE A 969 -0.73 -2.34 22.55
N PRO A 970 -1.10 -1.04 22.62
CA PRO A 970 -1.48 -0.41 23.88
C PRO A 970 -2.77 -0.97 24.47
N TRP A 971 -3.73 -1.41 23.64
CA TRP A 971 -4.90 -2.14 24.13
C TRP A 971 -4.49 -3.43 24.85
N GLY A 972 -3.62 -4.23 24.24
CA GLY A 972 -3.08 -5.47 24.81
C GLY A 972 -2.21 -5.21 26.05
N PHE A 973 -1.41 -4.14 26.04
CA PHE A 973 -0.58 -3.72 27.17
C PHE A 973 -1.42 -3.45 28.43
N ARG A 974 -2.55 -2.76 28.26
CA ARG A 974 -3.54 -2.57 29.33
C ARG A 974 -4.24 -3.88 29.69
N ALA A 975 -4.70 -4.66 28.71
CA ALA A 975 -5.46 -5.88 28.95
C ALA A 975 -4.67 -6.95 29.72
N LEU A 976 -3.34 -7.01 29.51
CA LEU A 976 -2.39 -7.87 30.20
C LEU A 976 -1.87 -7.28 31.53
N GLY A 977 -2.26 -6.05 31.88
CA GLY A 977 -1.85 -5.41 33.14
C GLY A 977 -0.38 -5.03 33.19
N LEU A 978 0.26 -4.75 32.05
CA LEU A 978 1.70 -4.48 31.98
C LEU A 978 2.09 -3.11 32.56
N GLY A 979 1.16 -2.16 32.56
CA GLY A 979 1.41 -0.80 33.06
C GLY A 979 0.36 0.20 32.60
N LYS A 980 0.62 1.48 32.85
CA LYS A 980 -0.27 2.58 32.45
C LYS A 980 0.05 3.09 31.05
N LEU A 981 -0.99 3.49 30.32
CA LEU A 981 -0.93 4.24 29.06
C LEU A 981 -0.94 5.75 29.34
N ILE A 982 -0.04 6.50 28.70
CA ILE A 982 0.15 7.94 28.91
C ILE A 982 0.24 8.64 27.54
N GLY A 983 -0.45 9.76 27.37
CA GLY A 983 -0.39 10.56 26.14
C GLY A 983 -1.77 10.95 25.63
N THR A 984 -2.07 10.69 24.36
CA THR A 984 -3.39 10.96 23.75
C THR A 984 -4.01 9.71 23.14
N ARG A 985 -5.32 9.74 22.88
CA ARG A 985 -6.05 8.70 22.14
C ARG A 985 -5.33 8.33 20.84
N THR A 986 -5.27 7.03 20.53
CA THR A 986 -4.62 6.49 19.32
C THR A 986 -5.49 6.60 18.07
N TRP A 987 -4.96 6.20 16.89
CA TRP A 987 -5.61 6.40 15.59
C TRP A 987 -6.96 5.69 15.46
N GLY A 988 -7.10 4.48 15.97
CA GLY A 988 -8.38 3.79 16.07
C GLY A 988 -8.85 3.08 14.82
N GLY A 989 -7.96 2.59 13.96
CA GLY A 989 -8.34 1.76 12.82
C GLY A 989 -7.70 0.38 12.91
N ILE A 990 -8.47 -0.68 13.16
CA ILE A 990 -7.96 -2.04 13.40
C ILE A 990 -8.59 -3.12 12.53
N ILE A 991 -9.51 -2.75 11.62
CA ILE A 991 -10.01 -3.72 10.65
C ILE A 991 -8.90 -4.01 9.65
N GLY A 992 -8.30 -5.20 9.73
CA GLY A 992 -7.25 -5.66 8.85
C GLY A 992 -7.68 -5.76 7.39
N ILE A 993 -6.73 -5.69 6.48
CA ILE A 993 -6.95 -5.61 5.03
C ILE A 993 -6.81 -6.95 4.33
N SER A 994 -7.52 -7.11 3.21
CA SER A 994 -7.16 -8.12 2.20
C SER A 994 -5.95 -7.68 1.35
N GLY A 995 -5.42 -8.61 0.56
CA GLY A 995 -4.65 -8.25 -0.64
C GLY A 995 -5.53 -7.62 -1.72
N PRO A 996 -4.95 -6.91 -2.71
CA PRO A 996 -5.70 -6.36 -3.82
C PRO A 996 -6.15 -7.47 -4.79
N LEU A 997 -7.25 -7.22 -5.50
CA LEU A 997 -7.60 -7.98 -6.69
C LEU A 997 -6.73 -7.53 -7.87
N PRO A 998 -6.54 -8.33 -8.93
CA PRO A 998 -5.62 -8.02 -10.02
C PRO A 998 -6.23 -7.07 -11.07
N TYR A 999 -6.56 -5.82 -10.72
CA TYR A 999 -7.19 -4.82 -11.61
C TYR A 999 -6.41 -4.57 -12.92
N MET A 1000 -7.13 -4.23 -14.00
CA MET A 1000 -6.57 -4.06 -15.35
C MET A 1000 -5.36 -3.14 -15.41
N ASP A 1001 -5.41 -1.98 -14.74
CA ASP A 1001 -4.38 -0.94 -14.76
C ASP A 1001 -3.40 -1.03 -13.58
N GLY A 1002 -3.46 -2.10 -12.78
CA GLY A 1002 -2.66 -2.28 -11.59
C GLY A 1002 -3.15 -1.54 -10.34
N THR A 1003 -4.39 -1.02 -10.34
CA THR A 1003 -5.01 -0.42 -9.14
C THR A 1003 -4.86 -1.32 -7.91
N ASP A 1004 -4.44 -0.73 -6.79
CA ASP A 1004 -4.39 -1.42 -5.50
C ASP A 1004 -5.56 -0.97 -4.61
N ILE A 1005 -6.53 -1.86 -4.42
CA ILE A 1005 -7.66 -1.67 -3.50
C ILE A 1005 -7.51 -2.60 -2.30
N ARG A 1006 -7.52 -2.02 -1.11
CA ARG A 1006 -7.49 -2.76 0.16
C ARG A 1006 -8.87 -2.73 0.79
N VAL A 1007 -9.49 -3.91 0.84
CA VAL A 1007 -10.81 -4.11 1.46
C VAL A 1007 -10.62 -4.49 2.93
N PRO A 1008 -11.28 -3.80 3.88
CA PRO A 1008 -11.31 -4.20 5.29
C PRO A 1008 -12.00 -5.57 5.44
N PHE A 1009 -11.26 -6.58 5.87
CA PHE A 1009 -11.60 -8.00 5.71
C PHE A 1009 -11.78 -8.75 7.04
N PHE A 1010 -11.09 -8.36 8.11
CA PHE A 1010 -11.16 -9.02 9.42
C PHE A 1010 -10.85 -8.05 10.56
N THR A 1011 -11.27 -8.34 11.79
CA THR A 1011 -10.99 -7.47 12.95
C THR A 1011 -10.95 -8.24 14.26
N SER A 1012 -10.62 -7.54 15.35
CA SER A 1012 -10.48 -8.10 16.70
C SER A 1012 -11.68 -7.74 17.60
N TYR A 1013 -11.95 -8.59 18.59
CA TYR A 1013 -12.95 -8.37 19.62
C TYR A 1013 -12.37 -8.75 20.99
N ASP A 1014 -12.94 -8.18 22.06
CA ASP A 1014 -12.50 -8.46 23.43
C ASP A 1014 -12.97 -9.86 23.88
N PRO A 1015 -12.07 -10.77 24.26
CA PRO A 1015 -12.46 -12.10 24.72
C PRO A 1015 -13.25 -12.09 26.03
N LYS A 1016 -13.17 -11.03 26.85
CA LYS A 1016 -13.90 -10.92 28.12
C LYS A 1016 -15.36 -10.50 27.93
N THR A 1017 -15.62 -9.64 26.94
CA THR A 1017 -16.96 -9.04 26.74
C THR A 1017 -17.65 -9.50 25.46
N GLY A 1018 -16.92 -10.03 24.48
CA GLY A 1018 -17.43 -10.37 23.14
C GLY A 1018 -17.70 -9.16 22.25
N ASN A 1019 -17.35 -7.95 22.68
CA ASN A 1019 -17.59 -6.72 21.94
C ASN A 1019 -16.44 -6.38 20.99
N TRP A 1020 -16.75 -5.73 19.87
CA TRP A 1020 -15.76 -5.06 19.02
C TRP A 1020 -14.97 -4.03 19.83
N ILE A 1021 -13.70 -3.86 19.49
CA ILE A 1021 -12.78 -2.96 20.18
C ILE A 1021 -12.21 -1.93 19.21
N ILE A 1022 -11.84 -0.76 19.72
CA ILE A 1022 -10.96 0.25 19.09
C ILE A 1022 -11.49 0.95 17.83
N GLU A 1023 -12.09 0.24 16.88
CA GLU A 1023 -12.42 0.78 15.55
C GLU A 1023 -13.23 2.09 15.63
N ASN A 1024 -12.79 3.08 14.88
CA ASN A 1024 -13.29 4.45 14.82
C ASN A 1024 -13.24 5.22 16.16
N HIS A 1025 -12.46 4.77 17.14
CA HIS A 1025 -12.27 5.45 18.42
C HIS A 1025 -10.79 5.50 18.84
N GLY A 1026 -10.07 4.38 18.83
CA GLY A 1026 -8.71 4.28 19.36
C GLY A 1026 -8.68 3.72 20.78
N VAL A 1027 -7.52 3.89 21.42
CA VAL A 1027 -7.25 3.52 22.80
C VAL A 1027 -7.01 4.81 23.57
N ASP A 1028 -7.92 5.13 24.49
CA ASP A 1028 -7.71 6.25 25.41
C ASP A 1028 -6.56 5.96 26.38
N PRO A 1029 -5.72 6.94 26.74
CA PRO A 1029 -4.69 6.79 27.76
C PRO A 1029 -5.31 6.70 29.17
N ASP A 1030 -4.58 6.09 30.11
CA ASP A 1030 -4.95 6.17 31.54
C ASP A 1030 -4.63 7.56 32.11
N ILE A 1031 -3.66 8.25 31.50
CA ILE A 1031 -3.23 9.60 31.85
C ILE A 1031 -3.19 10.44 30.57
N LEU A 1032 -4.22 11.26 30.36
CA LEU A 1032 -4.31 12.16 29.22
C LEU A 1032 -3.34 13.33 29.38
N ILE A 1033 -2.39 13.46 28.45
CA ILE A 1033 -1.48 14.59 28.29
C ILE A 1033 -1.34 14.85 26.78
N ASP A 1034 -1.94 15.94 26.30
CA ASP A 1034 -1.62 16.50 24.98
C ASP A 1034 -0.47 17.50 25.16
N ASN A 1035 0.57 17.40 24.34
CA ASN A 1035 1.69 18.33 24.41
C ASN A 1035 1.22 19.73 24.02
N ASP A 1036 1.57 20.74 24.82
CA ASP A 1036 1.41 22.13 24.41
C ASP A 1036 2.31 22.39 23.18
N PRO A 1037 1.76 22.84 22.04
CA PRO A 1037 2.54 22.97 20.82
C PRO A 1037 3.74 23.93 20.94
N ILE A 1038 3.63 24.98 21.77
CA ILE A 1038 4.73 25.94 21.95
C ILE A 1038 5.84 25.33 22.79
N LYS A 1039 5.49 24.60 23.84
CA LYS A 1039 6.45 23.88 24.67
C LYS A 1039 7.17 22.79 23.88
N GLU A 1040 6.42 22.00 23.10
CA GLU A 1040 6.98 20.96 22.24
C GLU A 1040 7.93 21.53 21.19
N TRP A 1041 7.55 22.62 20.53
CA TRP A 1041 8.44 23.33 19.60
C TRP A 1041 9.77 23.76 20.25
N ASN A 1042 9.72 24.15 21.52
CA ASN A 1042 10.90 24.54 22.29
C ASN A 1042 11.64 23.35 22.95
N GLY A 1043 11.26 22.10 22.63
CA GLY A 1043 11.94 20.88 23.08
C GLY A 1043 11.43 20.28 24.40
N GLU A 1044 10.31 20.77 24.95
CA GLU A 1044 9.67 20.18 26.14
C GLU A 1044 8.63 19.12 25.73
N ASP A 1045 8.99 17.85 25.94
CA ASP A 1045 8.08 16.69 25.77
C ASP A 1045 7.38 16.36 27.10
N GLN A 1046 6.16 16.91 27.29
CA GLN A 1046 5.38 16.77 28.52
C GLN A 1046 4.89 15.33 28.74
N GLN A 1047 4.62 14.60 27.66
CA GLN A 1047 4.24 13.18 27.74
C GLN A 1047 5.38 12.34 28.30
N LEU A 1048 6.60 12.50 27.76
CA LEU A 1048 7.78 11.79 28.26
C LEU A 1048 8.11 12.17 29.71
N ASP A 1049 8.01 13.46 30.05
CA ASP A 1049 8.22 13.91 31.44
C ASP A 1049 7.21 13.28 32.40
N ARG A 1050 5.93 13.21 32.01
CA ARG A 1050 4.91 12.53 32.82
C ARG A 1050 5.17 11.02 32.95
N ALA A 1051 5.67 10.36 31.90
CA ALA A 1051 6.04 8.95 31.95
C ALA A 1051 7.21 8.69 32.90
N ILE A 1052 8.24 9.54 32.88
CA ILE A 1052 9.37 9.51 33.83
C ILE A 1052 8.84 9.63 35.28
N GLU A 1053 7.96 10.59 35.54
CA GLU A 1053 7.35 10.76 36.86
C GLU A 1053 6.56 9.53 37.31
N GLU A 1054 5.75 8.95 36.43
CA GLU A 1054 4.89 7.81 36.75
C GLU A 1054 5.70 6.55 37.04
N VAL A 1055 6.69 6.23 36.20
CA VAL A 1055 7.52 5.04 36.41
C VAL A 1055 8.39 5.20 37.66
N MET A 1056 8.93 6.40 37.92
CA MET A 1056 9.69 6.68 39.16
C MET A 1056 8.83 6.62 40.41
N LYS A 1057 7.54 6.98 40.31
CA LYS A 1057 6.58 6.78 41.41
C LYS A 1057 6.39 5.29 41.67
N GLN A 1058 6.14 4.48 40.65
CA GLN A 1058 5.93 3.03 40.79
C GLN A 1058 7.19 2.30 41.28
N LEU A 1059 8.39 2.80 40.92
CA LEU A 1059 9.65 2.25 41.40
C LEU A 1059 9.82 2.30 42.92
N LYS A 1060 9.16 3.24 43.62
CA LYS A 1060 9.19 3.30 45.10
C LYS A 1060 8.57 2.07 45.75
N GLU A 1061 7.68 1.38 45.04
CA GLU A 1061 6.97 0.19 45.50
C GLU A 1061 7.57 -1.11 44.90
N ARG A 1062 8.59 -0.99 44.04
CA ARG A 1062 9.25 -2.12 43.40
C ARG A 1062 9.91 -3.02 44.44
N LYS A 1063 9.67 -4.32 44.31
CA LYS A 1063 10.40 -5.36 45.03
C LYS A 1063 11.52 -5.91 44.13
N PRO A 1064 12.80 -5.79 44.50
CA PRO A 1064 13.89 -6.42 43.77
C PRO A 1064 13.73 -7.95 43.76
N LEU A 1065 14.39 -8.60 42.80
CA LEU A 1065 14.55 -10.06 42.83
C LEU A 1065 15.24 -10.50 44.12
N ALA A 1066 14.87 -11.69 44.60
CA ALA A 1066 15.53 -12.30 45.74
C ALA A 1066 17.03 -12.45 45.46
N PRO A 1067 17.92 -12.10 46.41
CA PRO A 1067 19.35 -12.29 46.24
C PRO A 1067 19.70 -13.78 46.22
N VAL A 1068 20.95 -14.09 45.87
CA VAL A 1068 21.50 -15.44 45.99
C VAL A 1068 21.37 -15.91 47.46
N PRO A 1069 20.77 -17.10 47.72
CA PRO A 1069 20.68 -17.63 49.07
C PRO A 1069 22.05 -17.82 49.72
N ALA A 1070 22.08 -17.80 51.06
CA ALA A 1070 23.30 -18.11 51.80
C ALA A 1070 23.89 -19.48 51.37
N PRO A 1071 25.24 -19.63 51.35
CA PRO A 1071 25.87 -20.91 51.03
C PRO A 1071 25.33 -22.02 51.92
N ARG A 1072 25.11 -23.20 51.34
CA ARG A 1072 24.81 -24.40 52.13
C ARG A 1072 26.08 -24.79 52.89
N ASP A 1073 26.03 -24.66 54.21
CA ASP A 1073 27.08 -25.11 55.10
C ASP A 1073 26.63 -26.40 55.82
N TRP A 1074 27.44 -27.45 55.70
CA TRP A 1074 27.21 -28.75 56.35
C TRP A 1074 28.22 -29.00 57.49
N SER A 1075 29.05 -28.02 57.86
CA SER A 1075 30.08 -28.13 58.91
C SER A 1075 29.53 -28.29 60.34
N HIS A 1076 28.21 -28.15 60.52
CA HIS A 1076 27.50 -28.34 61.78
C HIS A 1076 26.55 -29.55 61.79
N LYS A 1077 26.79 -30.56 60.95
CA LYS A 1077 26.11 -31.86 61.02
C LYS A 1077 26.99 -32.97 61.55
#